data_AF-A0A9D8C6W3-F1
#
_entry.id   AF-A0A9D8C6W3-F1
#
_cell.length_a   1.000
_cell.length_b   1.000
_cell.length_c   1.000
_cell.angle_alpha   90.00
_cell.angle_beta   90.00
_cell.angle_gamma   90.00
#
_symmetry.space_group_name_H-M   'P 1'
#
loop_
_entity.id
_entity.type
_entity.pdbx_description
1 polymer ?
#
loop_
_entity_poly.entity_id
_entity_poly.type
_entity_poly.pdbx_seq_one_letter_code
_entity_poly.pdbx_strand_id
1 'polypeptide(L)'
;MNGEPEIEIGANPIADAIDAAEDIADPLDGLVEKTATDPGAAFTPEVLERLAALKTENRAAFELLRSQLKRAGCRVTALDEAIAEENGDAGRGPTQADILIDLAQTAELFHAPDGTGFADLDINGHRETWPIRAKGFRRWLARRFFEATQGAPSSEALQSALSVIEAKAHFDAPERIVHIRVGGLDGKLYVDVGDKAWRAVEIDATGWRVIDNPPVRFRRASGMKPLAIPAPGGSIAAMRSFLNVQSNADFVLVVAWALACLRNRGPYPVLVLSGEQGSAKSTFSAILRALLDPNTAPLRALPREDRDLFVGASNGHVLAFDNVSGLPAWISDTLCRLATGGGFAVRQLYTDQDEVLFDAARPVILNGIEDIVTRPDLADRAVFLTLEPIPEERRRPEAELWAAFEAERPRILGVLLDAVVEGLKRLPDTHLPRLPRMADFALWVTACETALWPAGTFGAAYCGTRDEAVEGVIEADPIAATVRAVMAERTEWTGTASELLGALGEMAGERVAKAKTWPDSPRALAGRLRRAATFLRKIGIEIAFEREGRARTRVIRITAASADPAPERDGAQPSVPSASSALRSKSKPVNGSAAPNLRTVANDADGRPNAAVQTVRAKPLKSKDGTAADGADTKDQPQSAPAKTGWSARL
;
A
#
# COMPACT_ATOMS: atom_id res chain seq x y z
N MET A 1 79.71 -53.19 -57.87
CA MET A 1 79.55 -52.55 -59.18
C MET A 1 78.08 -52.69 -59.58
N ASN A 2 77.46 -51.54 -59.82
CA ASN A 2 76.34 -51.30 -60.72
C ASN A 2 74.91 -51.63 -60.25
N GLY A 3 74.15 -50.55 -60.04
CA GLY A 3 72.99 -50.25 -60.88
C GLY A 3 71.63 -50.47 -60.25
N GLU A 4 71.00 -49.38 -59.79
CA GLU A 4 69.53 -49.28 -59.69
C GLU A 4 68.87 -49.50 -61.06
N PRO A 5 67.58 -49.87 -61.04
CA PRO A 5 66.62 -49.17 -61.87
C PRO A 5 65.51 -48.54 -61.01
N GLU A 6 65.27 -47.25 -61.25
CA GLU A 6 64.08 -46.52 -60.82
C GLU A 6 62.81 -47.22 -61.32
N ILE A 7 61.84 -47.40 -60.44
CA ILE A 7 60.48 -47.81 -60.78
C ILE A 7 59.62 -46.54 -60.67
N GLU A 8 59.17 -46.03 -61.83
CA GLU A 8 58.10 -45.03 -61.92
C GLU A 8 56.83 -45.56 -61.25
N ILE A 9 56.41 -44.92 -60.16
CA ILE A 9 55.12 -45.14 -59.53
C ILE A 9 54.10 -44.29 -60.30
N GLY A 10 53.27 -44.96 -61.09
CA GLY A 10 52.15 -44.35 -61.81
C GLY A 10 51.20 -43.60 -60.87
N ALA A 11 50.72 -42.45 -61.35
CA ALA A 11 49.79 -41.55 -60.69
C ALA A 11 48.59 -42.29 -60.07
N ASN A 12 48.25 -41.92 -58.84
CA ASN A 12 47.08 -42.42 -58.12
C ASN A 12 45.85 -41.56 -58.50
N PRO A 13 44.93 -42.02 -59.35
CA PRO A 13 43.78 -41.22 -59.80
C PRO A 13 42.77 -40.90 -58.69
N ILE A 14 42.95 -41.45 -57.48
CA ILE A 14 42.16 -41.13 -56.30
C ILE A 14 42.72 -39.89 -55.57
N ALA A 15 44.03 -39.66 -55.64
CA ALA A 15 44.64 -38.46 -55.04
C ALA A 15 44.25 -37.20 -55.84
N ASP A 16 44.28 -37.28 -57.17
CA ASP A 16 43.86 -36.18 -58.05
C ASP A 16 42.34 -35.90 -57.99
N ALA A 17 41.53 -36.88 -57.57
CA ALA A 17 40.09 -36.70 -57.36
C ALA A 17 39.74 -36.07 -55.99
N ILE A 18 40.63 -36.15 -55.00
CA ILE A 18 40.46 -35.53 -53.69
C ILE A 18 40.92 -34.06 -53.72
N ASP A 19 41.97 -33.74 -54.48
CA ASP A 19 42.45 -32.36 -54.68
C ASP A 19 41.55 -31.51 -55.60
N ALA A 20 40.54 -32.12 -56.25
CA ALA A 20 39.56 -31.44 -57.11
C ALA A 20 38.19 -31.20 -56.43
N ALA A 21 38.06 -31.46 -55.12
CA ALA A 21 36.87 -31.05 -54.37
C ALA A 21 36.97 -29.54 -54.09
N GLU A 22 36.24 -28.74 -54.86
CA GLU A 22 36.02 -27.33 -54.57
C GLU A 22 35.57 -27.17 -53.10
N ASP A 23 36.32 -26.37 -52.33
CA ASP A 23 35.92 -25.87 -51.02
C ASP A 23 34.53 -25.23 -51.16
N ILE A 24 33.47 -25.91 -50.74
CA ILE A 24 32.12 -25.33 -50.68
C ILE A 24 32.14 -24.35 -49.51
N ALA A 25 32.56 -23.12 -49.78
CA ALA A 25 32.53 -22.03 -48.81
C ALA A 25 31.10 -21.85 -48.30
N ASP A 26 30.90 -21.79 -46.97
CA ASP A 26 29.57 -21.55 -46.41
C ASP A 26 29.06 -20.20 -46.96
N PRO A 27 27.89 -20.14 -47.62
CA PRO A 27 27.34 -18.90 -48.15
C PRO A 27 27.21 -17.78 -47.11
N LEU A 28 27.17 -18.12 -45.81
CA LEU A 28 27.13 -17.17 -44.70
C LEU A 28 28.51 -16.60 -44.30
N ASP A 29 29.61 -17.18 -44.78
CA ASP A 29 30.95 -16.71 -44.47
C ASP A 29 31.23 -15.32 -45.07
N GLY A 30 31.60 -14.41 -44.17
CA GLY A 30 31.85 -13.00 -44.49
C GLY A 30 30.59 -12.24 -44.95
N LEU A 31 29.39 -12.78 -44.72
CA LEU A 31 28.13 -12.19 -45.20
C LEU A 31 27.89 -10.79 -44.63
N VAL A 32 28.30 -10.53 -43.38
CA VAL A 32 28.13 -9.23 -42.72
C VAL A 32 28.98 -8.16 -43.40
N GLU A 33 30.24 -8.48 -43.72
CA GLU A 33 31.17 -7.60 -44.43
C GLU A 33 30.70 -7.35 -45.86
N LYS A 34 30.23 -8.39 -46.56
CA LYS A 34 29.64 -8.27 -47.90
C LYS A 34 28.39 -7.37 -47.87
N THR A 35 27.50 -7.58 -46.91
CA THR A 35 26.27 -6.79 -46.76
C THR A 35 26.53 -5.31 -46.42
N ALA A 36 27.64 -5.01 -45.75
CA ALA A 36 28.04 -3.64 -45.46
C ALA A 36 28.50 -2.86 -46.71
N THR A 37 28.95 -3.56 -47.75
CA THR A 37 29.36 -2.98 -49.03
C THR A 37 28.26 -3.06 -50.09
N ASP A 38 27.45 -4.12 -50.06
CA ASP A 38 26.28 -4.32 -50.90
C ASP A 38 25.09 -4.85 -50.06
N PRO A 39 24.10 -4.00 -49.73
CA PRO A 39 22.91 -4.42 -48.99
C PRO A 39 22.10 -5.55 -49.65
N GLY A 40 22.29 -5.79 -50.96
CA GLY A 40 21.66 -6.87 -51.72
C GLY A 40 22.30 -8.25 -51.52
N ALA A 41 23.52 -8.33 -50.98
CA ALA A 41 24.26 -9.58 -50.81
C ALA A 41 23.54 -10.60 -49.91
N ALA A 42 22.67 -10.14 -49.01
CA ALA A 42 21.87 -11.01 -48.14
C ALA A 42 20.66 -11.66 -48.85
N PHE A 43 20.35 -11.28 -50.09
CA PHE A 43 19.15 -11.68 -50.82
C PHE A 43 19.45 -12.65 -51.98
N THR A 44 20.66 -13.19 -52.08
CA THR A 44 20.95 -14.21 -53.09
C THR A 44 20.30 -15.55 -52.70
N PRO A 45 19.83 -16.36 -53.68
CA PRO A 45 19.14 -17.62 -53.39
C PRO A 45 19.93 -18.57 -52.47
N GLU A 46 21.23 -18.74 -52.72
CA GLU A 46 22.12 -19.58 -51.89
C GLU A 46 22.23 -19.09 -50.44
N VAL A 47 22.24 -17.77 -50.24
CA VAL A 47 22.27 -17.16 -48.90
C VAL A 47 20.90 -17.28 -48.23
N LEU A 48 19.80 -17.06 -48.95
CA LEU A 48 18.44 -17.19 -48.43
C LEU A 48 18.16 -18.63 -48.00
N GLU A 49 18.53 -19.62 -48.80
CA GLU A 49 18.41 -21.05 -48.49
C GLU A 49 19.23 -21.42 -47.25
N ARG A 50 20.48 -20.93 -47.15
CA ARG A 50 21.32 -21.21 -45.99
C ARG A 50 20.86 -20.46 -44.73
N LEU A 51 20.35 -19.23 -44.86
CA LEU A 51 19.72 -18.48 -43.77
C LEU A 51 18.44 -19.16 -43.29
N ALA A 52 17.64 -19.71 -44.20
CA ALA A 52 16.48 -20.54 -43.90
C ALA A 52 16.85 -21.82 -43.14
N ALA A 53 17.89 -22.52 -43.59
CA ALA A 53 18.43 -23.70 -42.90
C ALA A 53 18.93 -23.32 -41.50
N LEU A 54 19.73 -22.27 -41.37
CA LEU A 54 20.24 -21.77 -40.08
C LEU A 54 19.11 -21.36 -39.14
N LYS A 55 18.04 -20.75 -39.66
CA LYS A 55 16.85 -20.39 -38.88
C LYS A 55 16.18 -21.62 -38.24
N THR A 56 16.23 -22.76 -38.92
CA THR A 56 15.65 -24.03 -38.47
C THR A 56 16.59 -24.82 -37.58
N GLU A 57 17.87 -24.89 -37.93
CA GLU A 57 18.93 -25.65 -37.24
C GLU A 57 19.39 -24.96 -35.94
N ASN A 58 19.56 -23.63 -35.98
CA ASN A 58 20.08 -22.84 -34.88
C ASN A 58 19.52 -21.41 -34.90
N ARG A 59 18.30 -21.27 -34.40
CA ARG A 59 17.56 -20.00 -34.34
C ARG A 59 18.33 -18.88 -33.63
N ALA A 60 19.12 -19.19 -32.60
CA ALA A 60 19.91 -18.21 -31.87
C ALA A 60 21.05 -17.64 -32.72
N ALA A 61 21.76 -18.50 -33.47
CA ALA A 61 22.76 -18.07 -34.44
C ALA A 61 22.12 -17.26 -35.57
N PHE A 62 20.93 -17.64 -36.03
CA PHE A 62 20.18 -16.87 -37.01
C PHE A 62 19.81 -15.46 -36.52
N GLU A 63 19.25 -15.30 -35.31
CA GLU A 63 18.90 -13.97 -34.79
C GLU A 63 20.15 -13.10 -34.54
N LEU A 64 21.29 -13.70 -34.15
CA LEU A 64 22.57 -13.00 -34.05
C LEU A 64 23.03 -12.47 -35.41
N LEU A 65 23.05 -13.33 -36.44
CA LEU A 65 23.44 -12.94 -37.79
C LEU A 65 22.48 -11.91 -38.37
N ARG A 66 21.17 -12.08 -38.18
CA ARG A 66 20.12 -11.11 -38.55
C ARG A 66 20.34 -9.74 -37.89
N SER A 67 20.71 -9.70 -36.61
CA SER A 67 21.07 -8.47 -35.90
C SER A 67 22.35 -7.81 -36.45
N GLN A 68 23.36 -8.61 -36.81
CA GLN A 68 24.58 -8.13 -37.49
C GLN A 68 24.28 -7.57 -38.89
N LEU A 69 23.47 -8.25 -39.70
CA LEU A 69 23.04 -7.79 -41.02
C LEU A 69 22.23 -6.48 -40.93
N LYS A 70 21.37 -6.34 -39.92
CA LYS A 70 20.68 -5.07 -39.65
C LYS A 70 21.66 -3.92 -39.41
N ARG A 71 22.72 -4.16 -38.62
CA ARG A 71 23.77 -3.17 -38.35
C ARG A 71 24.61 -2.85 -39.59
N ALA A 72 24.78 -3.83 -40.48
CA ALA A 72 25.43 -3.68 -41.78
C ALA A 72 24.56 -2.95 -42.83
N GLY A 73 23.31 -2.56 -42.50
CA GLY A 73 22.44 -1.80 -43.39
C GLY A 73 21.38 -2.62 -44.14
N CYS A 74 21.29 -3.92 -43.88
CA CYS A 74 20.26 -4.78 -44.47
C CYS A 74 18.85 -4.44 -43.96
N ARG A 75 17.87 -4.42 -44.87
CA ARG A 75 16.44 -4.32 -44.53
C ARG A 75 15.92 -5.67 -44.05
N VAL A 76 16.15 -5.97 -42.76
CA VAL A 76 15.80 -7.27 -42.18
C VAL A 76 14.34 -7.69 -42.29
N THR A 77 13.39 -6.75 -42.44
CA THR A 77 11.98 -7.10 -42.69
C THR A 77 11.76 -7.69 -44.09
N ALA A 78 12.41 -7.12 -45.11
CA ALA A 78 12.38 -7.66 -46.46
C ALA A 78 13.18 -8.96 -46.56
N LEU A 79 14.26 -9.09 -45.79
CA LEU A 79 15.03 -10.33 -45.69
C LEU A 79 14.18 -11.46 -45.08
N ASP A 80 13.43 -11.17 -44.00
CA ASP A 80 12.54 -12.14 -43.38
C ASP A 80 11.40 -12.58 -44.34
N GLU A 81 10.91 -11.67 -45.19
CA GLU A 81 9.93 -11.96 -46.25
C GLU A 81 10.55 -12.85 -47.34
N ALA A 82 11.74 -12.52 -47.84
CA ALA A 82 12.44 -13.30 -48.86
C ALA A 82 12.78 -14.72 -48.37
N ILE A 83 13.22 -14.87 -47.12
CA ILE A 83 13.48 -16.20 -46.51
C ILE A 83 12.18 -17.01 -46.38
N ALA A 84 11.04 -16.35 -46.11
CA ALA A 84 9.74 -17.02 -46.00
C ALA A 84 9.20 -17.45 -47.37
N GLU A 85 9.43 -16.66 -48.41
CA GLU A 85 9.06 -16.99 -49.79
C GLU A 85 9.87 -18.19 -50.32
N GLU A 86 11.17 -18.27 -50.01
CA GLU A 86 12.06 -19.36 -50.48
C GLU A 86 11.71 -20.73 -49.86
N ASN A 87 11.26 -20.77 -48.60
CA ASN A 87 10.98 -22.01 -47.88
C ASN A 87 9.61 -22.65 -48.18
N GLY A 88 8.71 -21.97 -48.91
CA GLY A 88 7.34 -22.45 -49.15
C GLY A 88 6.52 -22.71 -47.86
N ASP A 89 6.98 -22.22 -46.71
CA ASP A 89 6.41 -22.51 -45.40
C ASP A 89 5.36 -21.45 -45.03
N ALA A 90 4.09 -21.84 -45.08
CA ALA A 90 2.97 -21.04 -44.58
C ALA A 90 3.00 -20.87 -43.05
N GLY A 91 3.93 -21.50 -42.35
CA GLY A 91 4.21 -21.30 -40.93
C GLY A 91 5.24 -20.19 -40.71
N ARG A 92 4.78 -18.96 -40.42
CA ARG A 92 5.66 -17.93 -39.86
C ARG A 92 6.25 -18.49 -38.56
N GLY A 93 7.53 -18.86 -38.56
CA GLY A 93 8.22 -19.35 -37.37
C GLY A 93 8.04 -18.43 -36.15
N PRO A 94 8.28 -18.92 -34.91
CA PRO A 94 7.85 -18.25 -33.69
C PRO A 94 8.31 -16.80 -33.68
N THR A 95 7.34 -15.91 -33.47
CA THR A 95 7.58 -14.47 -33.41
C THR A 95 8.38 -14.15 -32.15
N GLN A 96 8.95 -12.94 -32.07
CA GLN A 96 9.60 -12.49 -30.84
C GLN A 96 8.64 -12.55 -29.63
N ALA A 97 7.35 -12.31 -29.84
CA ALA A 97 6.34 -12.40 -28.80
C ALA A 97 6.14 -13.84 -28.32
N ASP A 98 6.10 -14.81 -29.23
CA ASP A 98 5.97 -16.24 -28.88
C ASP A 98 7.17 -16.72 -28.05
N ILE A 99 8.39 -16.33 -28.45
CA ILE A 99 9.61 -16.63 -27.70
C ILE A 99 9.56 -16.01 -26.29
N LEU A 100 9.12 -14.75 -26.17
CA LEU A 100 8.97 -14.10 -24.87
C LEU A 100 7.92 -14.80 -23.98
N ILE A 101 6.79 -15.23 -24.56
CA ILE A 101 5.76 -15.97 -23.82
C ILE A 101 6.30 -17.32 -23.34
N ASP A 102 7.09 -18.01 -24.18
CA ASP A 102 7.73 -19.28 -23.82
C ASP A 102 8.77 -19.11 -22.71
N LEU A 103 9.64 -18.10 -22.82
CA LEU A 103 10.62 -17.76 -21.78
C LEU A 103 9.97 -17.39 -20.44
N ALA A 104 8.75 -16.87 -20.45
CA ALA A 104 8.00 -16.55 -19.25
C ALA A 104 7.41 -17.79 -18.55
N GLN A 105 7.36 -18.96 -19.20
CA GLN A 105 6.85 -20.20 -18.58
C GLN A 105 7.73 -20.70 -17.42
N THR A 106 8.99 -20.24 -17.33
CA THR A 106 9.84 -20.53 -16.17
C THR A 106 9.40 -19.79 -14.90
N ALA A 107 8.44 -18.87 -15.00
CA ALA A 107 7.86 -18.16 -13.88
C ALA A 107 6.54 -18.80 -13.45
N GLU A 108 6.30 -18.88 -12.14
CA GLU A 108 4.99 -19.24 -11.61
C GLU A 108 4.05 -18.03 -11.66
N LEU A 109 3.12 -18.02 -12.60
CA LEU A 109 2.10 -16.97 -12.70
C LEU A 109 1.00 -17.17 -11.66
N PHE A 110 0.41 -16.07 -11.21
CA PHE A 110 -0.77 -16.03 -10.36
C PHE A 110 -1.39 -14.63 -10.40
N HIS A 111 -2.59 -14.43 -9.85
CA HIS A 111 -3.18 -13.10 -9.69
C HIS A 111 -3.56 -12.81 -8.24
N ALA A 112 -3.60 -11.53 -7.88
CA ALA A 112 -4.14 -11.08 -6.60
C ALA A 112 -5.66 -10.94 -6.66
N PRO A 113 -6.37 -10.86 -5.51
CA PRO A 113 -7.83 -10.71 -5.48
C PRO A 113 -8.35 -9.44 -6.19
N ASP A 114 -7.50 -8.44 -6.40
CA ASP A 114 -7.81 -7.23 -7.17
C ASP A 114 -7.66 -7.42 -8.70
N GLY A 115 -7.35 -8.64 -9.14
CA GLY A 115 -7.13 -9.00 -10.54
C GLY A 115 -5.71 -8.71 -11.05
N THR A 116 -4.84 -8.07 -10.26
CA THR A 116 -3.47 -7.75 -10.68
C THR A 116 -2.67 -9.03 -10.90
N GLY A 117 -2.08 -9.17 -12.09
CA GLY A 117 -1.22 -10.31 -12.44
C GLY A 117 0.20 -10.20 -11.86
N PHE A 118 0.68 -11.31 -11.30
CA PHE A 118 2.00 -11.47 -10.69
C PHE A 118 2.74 -12.69 -11.23
N ALA A 119 4.05 -12.69 -11.03
CA ALA A 119 4.93 -13.80 -11.31
C ALA A 119 5.89 -14.03 -10.14
N ASP A 120 5.98 -15.27 -9.68
CA ASP A 120 7.03 -15.75 -8.79
C ASP A 120 8.22 -16.21 -9.67
N LEU A 121 9.38 -15.58 -9.46
CA LEU A 121 10.62 -15.81 -10.20
C LEU A 121 11.66 -16.44 -9.28
N ASP A 122 12.34 -17.51 -9.73
CA ASP A 122 13.56 -17.98 -9.06
C ASP A 122 14.76 -17.17 -9.55
N ILE A 123 15.34 -16.36 -8.66
CA ILE A 123 16.51 -15.53 -8.94
C ILE A 123 17.53 -15.81 -7.85
N ASN A 124 18.74 -16.25 -8.23
CA ASN A 124 19.82 -16.56 -7.28
C ASN A 124 19.39 -17.51 -6.14
N GLY A 125 18.52 -18.49 -6.42
CA GLY A 125 18.11 -19.52 -5.47
C GLY A 125 17.05 -19.08 -4.45
N HIS A 126 16.36 -17.97 -4.68
CA HIS A 126 15.24 -17.51 -3.88
C HIS A 126 14.09 -17.01 -4.76
N ARG A 127 12.88 -17.03 -4.19
CA ARG A 127 11.68 -16.58 -4.87
C ARG A 127 11.50 -15.08 -4.77
N GLU A 128 11.41 -14.40 -5.91
CA GLU A 128 11.01 -13.01 -6.02
C GLU A 128 9.61 -12.87 -6.63
N THR A 129 8.70 -12.14 -5.96
CA THR A 129 7.33 -11.92 -6.45
C THR A 129 7.19 -10.56 -7.13
N TRP A 130 6.96 -10.53 -8.45
CA TRP A 130 6.98 -9.32 -9.26
C TRP A 130 5.64 -9.12 -9.99
N PRO A 131 5.04 -7.91 -9.98
CA PRO A 131 3.90 -7.63 -10.85
C PRO A 131 4.31 -7.72 -12.31
N ILE A 132 3.49 -8.34 -13.15
CA ILE A 132 3.80 -8.59 -14.58
C ILE A 132 4.03 -7.26 -15.32
N ARG A 133 3.22 -6.24 -15.03
CA ARG A 133 3.34 -4.91 -15.63
C ARG A 133 4.46 -4.04 -15.03
N ALA A 134 5.19 -4.52 -14.01
CA ALA A 134 6.26 -3.75 -13.39
C ALA A 134 7.50 -3.64 -14.30
N LYS A 135 8.24 -2.53 -14.16
CA LYS A 135 9.53 -2.32 -14.87
C LYS A 135 10.53 -3.44 -14.60
N GLY A 136 10.48 -4.03 -13.39
CA GLY A 136 11.27 -5.20 -13.03
C GLY A 136 10.99 -6.35 -13.99
N PHE A 137 9.76 -6.87 -14.00
CA PHE A 137 9.41 -8.07 -14.78
C PHE A 137 9.71 -7.88 -16.27
N ARG A 138 9.42 -6.67 -16.80
CA ARG A 138 9.79 -6.29 -18.16
C ARG A 138 11.30 -6.40 -18.43
N ARG A 139 12.16 -5.96 -17.51
CA ARG A 139 13.63 -6.06 -17.64
C ARG A 139 14.11 -7.49 -17.51
N TRP A 140 13.54 -8.26 -16.58
CA TRP A 140 13.83 -9.69 -16.45
C TRP A 140 13.51 -10.44 -17.75
N LEU A 141 12.33 -10.23 -18.31
CA LEU A 141 11.90 -10.89 -19.53
C LEU A 141 12.76 -10.48 -20.74
N ALA A 142 13.10 -9.19 -20.85
CA ALA A 142 14.02 -8.71 -21.89
C ALA A 142 15.44 -9.30 -21.74
N ARG A 143 15.92 -9.48 -20.50
CA ARG A 143 17.21 -10.14 -20.23
C ARG A 143 17.17 -11.60 -20.64
N ARG A 144 16.11 -12.36 -20.30
CA ARG A 144 15.94 -13.76 -20.71
C ARG A 144 15.92 -13.90 -22.23
N PHE A 145 15.24 -12.99 -22.91
CA PHE A 145 15.23 -12.94 -24.38
C PHE A 145 16.62 -12.69 -24.96
N PHE A 146 17.37 -11.73 -24.39
CA PHE A 146 18.74 -11.47 -24.81
C PHE A 146 19.66 -12.67 -24.56
N GLU A 147 19.56 -13.33 -23.40
CA GLU A 147 20.33 -14.54 -23.10
C GLU A 147 20.05 -15.66 -24.12
N ALA A 148 18.78 -15.84 -24.52
CA ALA A 148 18.37 -16.86 -25.47
C ALA A 148 18.68 -16.54 -26.94
N THR A 149 18.66 -15.26 -27.34
CA THR A 149 18.72 -14.86 -28.77
C THR A 149 19.91 -13.97 -29.12
N GLN A 150 20.65 -13.46 -28.13
CA GLN A 150 21.68 -12.42 -28.25
C GLN A 150 21.18 -11.10 -28.88
N GLY A 151 19.85 -10.92 -28.98
CA GLY A 151 19.18 -9.74 -29.53
C GLY A 151 18.28 -9.06 -28.50
N ALA A 152 17.90 -7.81 -28.78
CA ALA A 152 16.91 -7.09 -27.99
C ALA A 152 15.50 -7.31 -28.56
N PRO A 153 14.48 -7.59 -27.72
CA PRO A 153 13.12 -7.68 -28.21
C PRO A 153 12.61 -6.30 -28.61
N SER A 154 11.78 -6.24 -29.65
CA SER A 154 11.07 -5.00 -29.99
C SER A 154 10.07 -4.60 -28.90
N SER A 155 9.79 -3.30 -28.78
CA SER A 155 8.81 -2.79 -27.81
C SER A 155 7.42 -3.38 -28.03
N GLU A 156 7.02 -3.58 -29.29
CA GLU A 156 5.73 -4.15 -29.67
C GLU A 156 5.62 -5.62 -29.28
N ALA A 157 6.63 -6.44 -29.62
CA ALA A 157 6.67 -7.85 -29.22
C ALA A 157 6.61 -8.00 -27.70
N LEU A 158 7.32 -7.15 -26.97
CA LEU A 158 7.32 -7.17 -25.51
C LEU A 158 5.96 -6.78 -24.90
N GLN A 159 5.26 -5.79 -25.46
CA GLN A 159 3.91 -5.44 -25.00
C GLN A 159 2.89 -6.53 -25.32
N SER A 160 2.99 -7.14 -26.50
CA SER A 160 2.14 -8.28 -26.90
C SER A 160 2.33 -9.45 -25.94
N ALA A 161 3.58 -9.86 -25.70
CA ALA A 161 3.91 -10.93 -24.75
C ALA A 161 3.42 -10.63 -23.33
N LEU A 162 3.67 -9.43 -22.80
CA LEU A 162 3.21 -9.05 -21.46
C LEU A 162 1.68 -9.12 -21.32
N SER A 163 0.94 -8.75 -22.38
CA SER A 163 -0.53 -8.81 -22.35
C SER A 163 -1.05 -10.25 -22.33
N VAL A 164 -0.40 -11.16 -23.08
CA VAL A 164 -0.73 -12.60 -23.03
C VAL A 164 -0.35 -13.21 -21.68
N ILE A 165 0.82 -12.87 -21.13
CA ILE A 165 1.28 -13.38 -19.82
C ILE A 165 0.34 -12.91 -18.71
N GLU A 166 -0.09 -11.66 -18.74
CA GLU A 166 -1.07 -11.12 -17.79
C GLU A 166 -2.44 -11.80 -17.92
N ALA A 167 -2.91 -12.04 -19.15
CA ALA A 167 -4.15 -12.78 -19.37
C ALA A 167 -4.06 -14.22 -18.81
N LYS A 168 -2.94 -14.92 -19.04
CA LYS A 168 -2.69 -16.25 -18.45
C LYS A 168 -2.69 -16.19 -16.93
N ALA A 169 -2.04 -15.19 -16.34
CA ALA A 169 -2.02 -15.02 -14.88
C ALA A 169 -3.42 -14.80 -14.29
N HIS A 170 -4.30 -14.11 -15.01
CA HIS A 170 -5.65 -13.79 -14.58
C HIS A 170 -6.64 -14.96 -14.80
N PHE A 171 -6.61 -15.62 -15.96
CA PHE A 171 -7.61 -16.63 -16.34
C PHE A 171 -7.18 -18.08 -16.08
N ASP A 172 -5.88 -18.38 -16.16
CA ASP A 172 -5.36 -19.75 -16.16
C ASP A 172 -4.55 -20.09 -14.89
N ALA A 173 -4.24 -19.10 -14.05
CA ALA A 173 -3.37 -19.24 -12.89
C ALA A 173 -4.11 -18.98 -11.57
N PRO A 174 -3.63 -19.50 -10.43
CA PRO A 174 -4.35 -19.42 -9.15
C PRO A 174 -4.41 -18.00 -8.61
N GLU A 175 -5.45 -17.71 -7.81
CA GLU A 175 -5.52 -16.51 -6.98
C GLU A 175 -4.62 -16.67 -5.74
N ARG A 176 -3.79 -15.66 -5.41
CA ARG A 176 -2.96 -15.62 -4.20
C ARG A 176 -2.91 -14.21 -3.60
N ILE A 177 -2.87 -14.10 -2.28
CA ILE A 177 -2.72 -12.82 -1.57
C ILE A 177 -1.26 -12.36 -1.63
N VAL A 178 -1.06 -11.07 -1.92
CA VAL A 178 0.25 -10.42 -1.94
C VAL A 178 0.32 -9.36 -0.84
N HIS A 179 1.43 -9.36 -0.10
CA HIS A 179 1.68 -8.46 1.03
C HIS A 179 2.82 -7.49 0.72
N ILE A 180 2.95 -6.36 1.43
CA ILE A 180 4.07 -5.42 1.24
C ILE A 180 5.15 -5.62 2.30
N ARG A 181 4.78 -5.70 3.59
CA ARG A 181 5.73 -5.85 4.71
C ARG A 181 5.33 -6.94 5.67
N VAL A 182 4.05 -6.97 6.07
CA VAL A 182 3.52 -7.97 7.00
C VAL A 182 2.43 -8.76 6.30
N GLY A 183 2.57 -10.08 6.32
CA GLY A 183 1.58 -11.03 5.82
C GLY A 183 1.20 -12.03 6.89
N GLY A 184 0.15 -12.81 6.65
CA GLY A 184 -0.21 -13.90 7.55
C GLY A 184 -0.84 -15.05 6.79
N LEU A 185 -0.58 -16.26 7.28
CA LEU A 185 -1.02 -17.52 6.70
C LEU A 185 -1.12 -18.55 7.84
N ASP A 186 -2.24 -19.29 7.90
CA ASP A 186 -2.47 -20.38 8.85
C ASP A 186 -2.16 -20.04 10.32
N GLY A 187 -2.59 -18.84 10.76
CA GLY A 187 -2.40 -18.37 12.13
C GLY A 187 -0.99 -17.84 12.44
N LYS A 188 -0.08 -17.87 11.46
CA LYS A 188 1.27 -17.31 11.56
C LYS A 188 1.35 -15.94 10.93
N LEU A 189 2.31 -15.14 11.41
CA LEU A 189 2.68 -13.87 10.82
C LEU A 189 4.04 -13.98 10.13
N TYR A 190 4.19 -13.24 9.05
CA TYR A 190 5.43 -13.15 8.29
C TYR A 190 5.79 -11.69 8.10
N VAL A 191 7.00 -11.30 8.48
CA VAL A 191 7.52 -9.94 8.27
C VAL A 191 8.64 -10.01 7.22
N ASP A 192 8.43 -9.39 6.06
CA ASP A 192 9.47 -9.29 5.04
C ASP A 192 10.66 -8.52 5.61
N VAL A 193 11.85 -9.13 5.60
CA VAL A 193 13.09 -8.46 6.02
C VAL A 193 13.48 -7.38 5.01
N GLY A 194 13.10 -7.52 3.73
CA GLY A 194 13.46 -6.56 2.68
C GLY A 194 14.93 -6.66 2.24
N ASP A 195 15.64 -7.74 2.58
CA ASP A 195 17.03 -7.97 2.19
C ASP A 195 17.16 -8.66 0.83
N LYS A 196 18.37 -8.69 0.26
CA LYS A 196 18.62 -9.25 -1.07
C LYS A 196 18.39 -10.77 -1.17
N ALA A 197 18.25 -11.47 -0.05
CA ALA A 197 18.02 -12.90 0.01
C ALA A 197 16.52 -13.26 0.11
N TRP A 198 15.62 -12.25 0.07
CA TRP A 198 14.16 -12.45 0.13
C TRP A 198 13.65 -13.18 1.38
N ARG A 199 14.39 -13.02 2.48
CA ARG A 199 14.07 -13.64 3.76
C ARG A 199 12.91 -12.94 4.46
N ALA A 200 12.20 -13.68 5.29
CA ALA A 200 11.17 -13.16 6.17
C ALA A 200 11.34 -13.67 7.59
N VAL A 201 10.83 -12.92 8.57
CA VAL A 201 10.65 -13.41 9.93
C VAL A 201 9.31 -14.15 9.99
N GLU A 202 9.32 -15.45 10.24
CA GLU A 202 8.14 -16.23 10.59
C GLU A 202 7.90 -16.13 12.09
N ILE A 203 6.64 -15.87 12.49
CA ILE A 203 6.24 -15.70 13.88
C ILE A 203 5.00 -16.56 14.14
N ASP A 204 5.04 -17.36 15.20
CA ASP A 204 3.90 -18.11 15.71
C ASP A 204 3.81 -18.01 17.25
N ALA A 205 2.88 -18.74 17.86
CA ALA A 205 2.68 -18.70 19.32
C ALA A 205 3.84 -19.33 20.13
N THR A 206 4.83 -19.95 19.48
CA THR A 206 5.99 -20.60 20.12
C THR A 206 7.26 -19.77 20.02
N GLY A 207 7.37 -18.91 19.01
CA GLY A 207 8.55 -18.08 18.80
C GLY A 207 8.59 -17.45 17.41
N TRP A 208 9.76 -16.89 17.07
CA TRP A 208 10.03 -16.36 15.75
C TRP A 208 11.39 -16.82 15.22
N ARG A 209 11.53 -16.86 13.90
CA ARG A 209 12.77 -17.21 13.20
C ARG A 209 12.84 -16.56 11.82
N VAL A 210 14.07 -16.31 11.34
CA VAL A 210 14.28 -15.86 9.96
C VAL A 210 14.30 -17.07 9.02
N ILE A 211 13.56 -17.01 7.92
CA ILE A 211 13.44 -18.08 6.92
C ILE A 211 13.73 -17.56 5.50
N ASP A 212 14.28 -18.42 4.64
CA ASP A 212 14.68 -18.05 3.27
C ASP A 212 13.55 -18.10 2.24
N ASN A 213 12.62 -19.04 2.40
CA ASN A 213 11.52 -19.26 1.46
C ASN A 213 10.18 -19.11 2.18
N PRO A 214 9.72 -17.88 2.46
CA PRO A 214 8.42 -17.68 3.10
C PRO A 214 7.29 -18.29 2.26
N PRO A 215 6.23 -18.85 2.87
CA PRO A 215 5.09 -19.37 2.12
C PRO A 215 4.16 -18.26 1.60
N VAL A 216 4.22 -17.05 2.18
CA VAL A 216 3.48 -15.88 1.71
C VAL A 216 4.24 -15.13 0.61
N ARG A 217 3.51 -14.36 -0.21
CA ARG A 217 4.09 -13.57 -1.31
C ARG A 217 4.23 -12.11 -0.87
N PHE A 218 5.42 -11.55 -1.08
CA PHE A 218 5.71 -10.15 -0.77
C PHE A 218 6.02 -9.37 -2.03
N ARG A 219 5.42 -8.18 -2.18
CA ARG A 219 5.76 -7.22 -3.21
C ARG A 219 6.61 -6.10 -2.60
N ARG A 220 7.84 -5.97 -3.09
CA ARG A 220 8.76 -4.92 -2.67
C ARG A 220 8.68 -3.72 -3.60
N ALA A 221 8.26 -2.58 -3.06
CA ALA A 221 8.29 -1.32 -3.80
C ALA A 221 9.73 -0.78 -3.92
N SER A 222 10.02 -0.01 -4.96
CA SER A 222 11.38 0.49 -5.26
C SER A 222 12.05 1.29 -4.12
N GLY A 223 11.26 1.89 -3.23
CA GLY A 223 11.79 2.66 -2.09
C GLY A 223 11.95 1.85 -0.81
N MET A 224 11.54 0.59 -0.78
CA MET A 224 11.63 -0.27 0.41
C MET A 224 13.10 -0.53 0.77
N LYS A 225 13.43 -0.38 2.05
CA LYS A 225 14.75 -0.71 2.61
C LYS A 225 14.65 -1.96 3.51
N PRO A 226 15.77 -2.66 3.74
CA PRO A 226 15.80 -3.78 4.66
C PRO A 226 15.57 -3.34 6.11
N LEU A 227 14.88 -4.19 6.87
CA LEU A 227 14.85 -4.19 8.33
C LEU A 227 16.21 -4.65 8.88
N ALA A 228 16.48 -4.26 10.12
CA ALA A 228 17.54 -4.90 10.88
C ALA A 228 17.18 -6.38 11.10
N ILE A 229 18.17 -7.28 11.03
CA ILE A 229 17.94 -8.68 11.39
C ILE A 229 17.64 -8.73 12.89
N PRO A 230 16.46 -9.23 13.31
CA PRO A 230 16.09 -9.21 14.73
C PRO A 230 17.03 -10.08 15.57
N ALA A 231 17.30 -9.63 16.79
CA ALA A 231 18.13 -10.33 17.76
C ALA A 231 17.38 -10.46 19.11
N PRO A 232 17.42 -11.63 19.76
CA PRO A 232 16.76 -11.83 21.05
C PRO A 232 17.50 -11.10 22.18
N GLY A 233 16.86 -11.03 23.37
CA GLY A 233 17.50 -10.55 24.61
C GLY A 233 17.60 -9.03 24.75
N GLY A 234 16.81 -8.27 23.98
CA GLY A 234 16.70 -6.82 24.17
C GLY A 234 15.81 -6.44 25.36
N SER A 235 15.66 -5.13 25.56
CA SER A 235 14.61 -4.56 26.42
C SER A 235 13.84 -3.49 25.67
N ILE A 236 12.51 -3.48 25.81
CA ILE A 236 11.68 -2.43 25.21
C ILE A 236 12.07 -1.05 25.73
N ALA A 237 12.56 -0.96 26.97
CA ALA A 237 13.03 0.30 27.56
C ALA A 237 14.16 0.97 26.77
N ALA A 238 14.96 0.21 26.00
CA ALA A 238 16.01 0.78 25.14
C ALA A 238 15.42 1.74 24.09
N MET A 239 14.23 1.42 23.56
CA MET A 239 13.51 2.25 22.60
C MET A 239 13.20 3.65 23.16
N ARG A 240 12.96 3.76 24.47
CA ARG A 240 12.61 5.02 25.14
C ARG A 240 13.71 6.08 24.99
N SER A 241 14.98 5.66 24.94
CA SER A 241 16.12 6.58 24.83
C SER A 241 16.22 7.33 23.50
N PHE A 242 15.49 6.86 22.48
CA PHE A 242 15.47 7.43 21.13
C PHE A 242 14.21 8.24 20.84
N LEU A 243 13.23 8.25 21.75
CA LEU A 243 11.93 8.87 21.55
C LEU A 243 11.68 9.97 22.59
N ASN A 244 11.25 11.15 22.15
CA ASN A 244 10.93 12.28 23.02
C ASN A 244 9.55 12.15 23.68
N VAL A 245 9.31 11.06 24.41
CA VAL A 245 8.06 10.79 25.14
C VAL A 245 8.07 11.41 26.53
N GLN A 246 6.98 12.07 26.94
CA GLN A 246 6.93 12.80 28.22
C GLN A 246 6.61 11.87 29.38
N SER A 247 5.61 11.01 29.19
CA SER A 247 5.11 10.12 30.23
C SER A 247 5.43 8.65 29.96
N ASN A 248 5.21 7.80 30.97
CA ASN A 248 5.22 6.35 30.76
C ASN A 248 4.02 5.91 29.90
N ALA A 249 2.87 6.59 30.03
CA ALA A 249 1.69 6.30 29.23
C ALA A 249 1.96 6.54 27.74
N ASP A 250 2.59 7.66 27.38
CA ASP A 250 2.99 7.99 26.00
C ASP A 250 3.88 6.89 25.42
N PHE A 251 4.87 6.44 26.20
CA PHE A 251 5.77 5.38 25.78
C PHE A 251 5.02 4.07 25.50
N VAL A 252 4.12 3.68 26.40
CA VAL A 252 3.25 2.52 26.23
C VAL A 252 2.41 2.64 24.95
N LEU A 253 1.86 3.82 24.66
CA LEU A 253 1.06 4.06 23.45
C LEU A 253 1.85 3.98 22.15
N VAL A 254 3.09 4.46 22.14
CA VAL A 254 3.97 4.33 20.97
C VAL A 254 4.29 2.86 20.70
N VAL A 255 4.62 2.12 21.76
CA VAL A 255 4.92 0.69 21.65
C VAL A 255 3.67 -0.09 21.23
N ALA A 256 2.50 0.24 21.79
CA ALA A 256 1.21 -0.31 21.37
C ALA A 256 0.97 -0.09 19.87
N TRP A 257 1.23 1.12 19.36
CA TRP A 257 1.13 1.45 17.94
C TRP A 257 2.15 0.65 17.09
N ALA A 258 3.38 0.48 17.58
CA ALA A 258 4.38 -0.35 16.91
C ALA A 258 3.96 -1.82 16.83
N LEU A 259 3.37 -2.38 17.89
CA LEU A 259 2.82 -3.73 17.89
C LEU A 259 1.64 -3.87 16.92
N ALA A 260 0.82 -2.83 16.77
CA ALA A 260 -0.23 -2.81 15.75
C ALA A 260 0.37 -2.91 14.35
N CYS A 261 1.45 -2.18 14.06
CA CYS A 261 2.14 -2.25 12.76
C CYS A 261 2.63 -3.66 12.40
N LEU A 262 2.87 -4.53 13.37
CA LEU A 262 3.33 -5.91 13.14
C LEU A 262 2.18 -6.91 12.90
N ARG A 263 0.92 -6.45 12.82
CA ARG A 263 -0.23 -7.28 12.42
C ARG A 263 -0.37 -7.32 10.90
N ASN A 264 -0.81 -8.47 10.39
CA ASN A 264 -1.14 -8.65 8.96
C ASN A 264 -2.44 -7.96 8.53
N ARG A 265 -3.31 -7.60 9.47
CA ARG A 265 -4.58 -6.89 9.21
C ARG A 265 -4.84 -5.85 10.29
N GLY A 266 -5.50 -4.76 9.88
CA GLY A 266 -5.96 -3.69 10.77
C GLY A 266 -7.15 -4.11 11.64
N PRO A 267 -7.83 -3.14 12.28
CA PRO A 267 -7.58 -1.71 12.23
C PRO A 267 -6.23 -1.30 12.85
N TYR A 268 -5.65 -0.23 12.31
CA TYR A 268 -4.44 0.44 12.80
C TYR A 268 -4.81 1.86 13.23
N PRO A 269 -4.56 2.25 14.49
CA PRO A 269 -4.80 3.63 14.90
C PRO A 269 -3.83 4.58 14.17
N VAL A 270 -4.28 5.81 13.92
CA VAL A 270 -3.44 6.88 13.39
C VAL A 270 -2.62 7.48 14.52
N LEU A 271 -1.29 7.46 14.42
CA LEU A 271 -0.41 8.13 15.38
C LEU A 271 -0.31 9.61 15.03
N VAL A 272 -0.74 10.48 15.93
CA VAL A 272 -0.70 11.94 15.77
C VAL A 272 0.34 12.50 16.72
N LEU A 273 1.41 13.08 16.17
CA LEU A 273 2.48 13.73 16.91
C LEU A 273 2.31 15.25 16.80
N SER A 274 1.97 15.88 17.92
CA SER A 274 1.85 17.33 18.05
C SER A 274 3.02 17.88 18.86
N GLY A 275 3.36 19.16 18.67
CA GLY A 275 4.39 19.82 19.48
C GLY A 275 5.10 20.94 18.72
N GLU A 276 5.72 21.85 19.46
CA GLU A 276 6.39 23.02 18.89
C GLU A 276 7.63 22.67 18.08
N GLN A 277 8.23 23.66 17.40
CA GLN A 277 9.52 23.49 16.76
C GLN A 277 10.58 23.07 17.80
N GLY A 278 11.46 22.13 17.42
CA GLY A 278 12.51 21.64 18.32
C GLY A 278 12.12 20.45 19.21
N SER A 279 10.92 19.89 19.06
CA SER A 279 10.48 18.68 19.79
C SER A 279 10.84 17.33 19.12
N ALA A 280 11.61 17.37 18.02
CA ALA A 280 12.10 16.21 17.26
C ALA A 280 11.02 15.28 16.65
N LYS A 281 9.82 15.79 16.34
CA LYS A 281 8.71 15.03 15.70
C LYS A 281 9.11 14.27 14.43
N SER A 282 9.85 14.92 13.53
CA SER A 282 10.30 14.31 12.26
C SER A 282 11.28 13.16 12.53
N THR A 283 12.25 13.37 13.43
CA THR A 283 13.20 12.33 13.88
C THR A 283 12.48 11.16 14.54
N PHE A 284 11.50 11.43 15.42
CA PHE A 284 10.65 10.42 16.05
C PHE A 284 9.94 9.55 15.00
N SER A 285 9.30 10.19 14.02
CA SER A 285 8.60 9.51 12.91
C SER A 285 9.58 8.68 12.07
N ALA A 286 10.78 9.20 11.81
CA ALA A 286 11.82 8.51 11.05
C ALA A 286 12.35 7.28 11.80
N ILE A 287 12.52 7.34 13.11
CA ILE A 287 12.93 6.21 13.95
C ILE A 287 11.89 5.09 13.90
N LEU A 288 10.59 5.42 14.07
CA LEU A 288 9.52 4.42 13.94
C LEU A 288 9.47 3.79 12.55
N ARG A 289 9.64 4.61 11.50
CA ARG A 289 9.71 4.14 10.12
C ARG A 289 10.90 3.22 9.89
N ALA A 290 12.08 3.58 10.41
CA ALA A 290 13.26 2.72 10.35
C ALA A 290 13.07 1.42 11.17
N LEU A 291 12.33 1.45 12.27
CA LEU A 291 12.11 0.23 13.05
C LEU A 291 11.16 -0.76 12.35
N LEU A 292 10.10 -0.27 11.70
CA LEU A 292 8.94 -1.10 11.30
C LEU A 292 8.75 -1.26 9.79
N ASP A 293 9.06 -0.23 8.99
CA ASP A 293 8.97 -0.31 7.53
C ASP A 293 9.95 0.68 6.85
N PRO A 294 11.25 0.36 6.82
CA PRO A 294 12.29 1.24 6.30
C PRO A 294 12.05 1.64 4.85
N ASN A 295 12.30 2.91 4.54
CA ASN A 295 12.11 3.43 3.18
C ASN A 295 13.18 4.47 2.81
N THR A 296 13.43 4.65 1.52
CA THR A 296 14.31 5.71 0.98
C THR A 296 13.78 7.10 1.27
N ALA A 297 12.45 7.27 1.24
CA ALA A 297 11.75 8.47 1.68
C ALA A 297 10.95 8.15 2.95
N PRO A 298 11.56 8.26 4.15
CA PRO A 298 10.92 7.85 5.40
C PRO A 298 9.71 8.72 5.73
N LEU A 299 9.78 10.01 5.41
CA LEU A 299 8.77 11.03 5.65
C LEU A 299 8.30 11.62 4.32
N ARG A 300 7.02 11.96 4.21
CA ARG A 300 6.40 12.51 2.99
C ARG A 300 5.53 13.71 3.31
N ALA A 301 5.36 14.59 2.34
CA ALA A 301 4.33 15.62 2.42
C ALA A 301 2.93 14.98 2.31
N LEU A 302 1.94 15.69 2.83
CA LEU A 302 0.54 15.30 2.69
C LEU A 302 0.13 15.28 1.20
N PRO A 303 -0.56 14.23 0.72
CA PRO A 303 -1.00 14.16 -0.67
C PRO A 303 -2.06 15.22 -0.99
N ARG A 304 -2.12 15.62 -2.25
CA ARG A 304 -3.07 16.65 -2.73
C ARG A 304 -4.38 16.07 -3.26
N GLU A 305 -4.37 14.78 -3.61
CA GLU A 305 -5.52 14.04 -4.14
C GLU A 305 -5.52 12.58 -3.64
N ASP A 306 -6.68 11.91 -3.69
CA ASP A 306 -6.84 10.51 -3.24
C ASP A 306 -5.91 9.54 -3.98
N ARG A 307 -5.58 9.83 -5.24
CA ARG A 307 -4.69 9.01 -6.06
C ARG A 307 -3.25 8.96 -5.49
N ASP A 308 -2.71 10.08 -5.05
CA ASP A 308 -1.37 10.12 -4.46
C ASP A 308 -1.32 9.30 -3.16
N LEU A 309 -2.38 9.38 -2.36
CA LEU A 309 -2.53 8.59 -1.14
C LEU A 309 -2.63 7.10 -1.46
N PHE A 310 -3.42 6.72 -2.46
CA PHE A 310 -3.51 5.34 -2.97
C PHE A 310 -2.14 4.80 -3.39
N VAL A 311 -1.37 5.57 -4.17
CA VAL A 311 -0.03 5.18 -4.60
C VAL A 311 0.90 5.02 -3.40
N GLY A 312 0.79 5.89 -2.39
CA GLY A 312 1.47 5.76 -1.11
C GLY A 312 1.12 4.45 -0.40
N ALA A 313 -0.17 4.20 -0.16
CA ALA A 313 -0.70 3.03 0.54
C ALA A 313 -0.43 1.70 -0.19
N SER A 314 -0.40 1.74 -1.52
CA SER A 314 -0.06 0.58 -2.35
C SER A 314 1.42 0.22 -2.23
N ASN A 315 2.30 1.19 -1.98
CA ASN A 315 3.76 1.00 -2.04
C ASN A 315 4.45 0.99 -0.67
N GLY A 316 3.72 1.21 0.42
CA GLY A 316 4.27 1.25 1.77
C GLY A 316 3.31 0.61 2.76
N HIS A 317 3.89 -0.02 3.79
CA HIS A 317 3.11 -0.57 4.89
C HIS A 317 2.76 0.52 5.90
N VAL A 318 3.74 1.31 6.31
CA VAL A 318 3.51 2.49 7.16
C VAL A 318 3.57 3.76 6.31
N LEU A 319 2.60 4.64 6.48
CA LEU A 319 2.61 5.97 5.88
C LEU A 319 2.99 7.01 6.94
N ALA A 320 3.96 7.86 6.66
CA ALA A 320 4.37 8.93 7.57
C ALA A 320 4.31 10.28 6.84
N PHE A 321 3.39 11.13 7.30
CA PHE A 321 3.19 12.47 6.76
C PHE A 321 3.77 13.51 7.73
N ASP A 322 4.69 14.31 7.21
CA ASP A 322 5.51 15.25 7.96
C ASP A 322 5.13 16.70 7.66
N ASN A 323 5.25 17.56 8.67
CA ASN A 323 4.91 18.99 8.60
C ASN A 323 3.49 19.26 8.10
N VAL A 324 2.51 18.52 8.63
CA VAL A 324 1.10 18.74 8.33
C VAL A 324 0.61 19.96 9.11
N SER A 325 0.30 21.04 8.40
CA SER A 325 -0.26 22.27 8.98
C SER A 325 -1.78 22.25 9.09
N GLY A 326 -2.45 21.34 8.40
CA GLY A 326 -3.89 21.19 8.48
C GLY A 326 -4.36 19.98 7.67
N LEU A 327 -5.49 19.42 8.09
CA LEU A 327 -6.03 18.20 7.49
C LEU A 327 -7.35 18.50 6.75
N PRO A 328 -7.35 18.54 5.40
CA PRO A 328 -8.57 18.65 4.62
C PRO A 328 -9.62 17.60 4.99
N ALA A 329 -10.90 17.92 4.80
CA ALA A 329 -11.99 17.00 5.12
C ALA A 329 -11.89 15.67 4.35
N TRP A 330 -11.58 15.74 3.04
CA TRP A 330 -11.46 14.56 2.18
C TRP A 330 -10.37 13.60 2.68
N ILE A 331 -9.21 14.12 3.07
CA ILE A 331 -8.11 13.27 3.53
C ILE A 331 -8.38 12.70 4.92
N SER A 332 -9.05 13.45 5.81
CA SER A 332 -9.50 12.92 7.10
C SER A 332 -10.43 11.71 6.92
N ASP A 333 -11.38 11.79 5.98
CA ASP A 333 -12.26 10.67 5.64
C ASP A 333 -11.47 9.49 5.03
N THR A 334 -10.54 9.76 4.11
CA THR A 334 -9.72 8.70 3.50
C THR A 334 -8.78 8.03 4.51
N LEU A 335 -8.20 8.77 5.45
CA LEU A 335 -7.39 8.20 6.54
C LEU A 335 -8.23 7.35 7.50
N CYS A 336 -9.50 7.69 7.77
CA CYS A 336 -10.39 6.85 8.57
C CYS A 336 -10.69 5.51 7.88
N ARG A 337 -10.92 5.52 6.56
CA ARG A 337 -11.06 4.29 5.76
C ARG A 337 -9.77 3.47 5.78
N LEU A 338 -8.62 4.13 5.54
CA LEU A 338 -7.32 3.48 5.53
C LEU A 338 -6.91 2.90 6.89
N ALA A 339 -7.33 3.51 8.00
CA ALA A 339 -7.09 2.98 9.35
C ALA A 339 -7.81 1.64 9.58
N THR A 340 -8.97 1.43 8.94
CA THR A 340 -9.86 0.28 9.21
C THR A 340 -9.90 -0.75 8.08
N GLY A 341 -9.32 -0.45 6.92
CA GLY A 341 -9.45 -1.30 5.73
C GLY A 341 -10.79 -1.10 5.02
N GLY A 342 -11.30 0.13 5.00
CA GLY A 342 -12.45 0.47 4.18
C GLY A 342 -12.03 0.61 2.72
N GLY A 343 -12.66 -0.15 1.83
CA GLY A 343 -12.43 -0.05 0.39
C GLY A 343 -12.68 1.37 -0.15
N PHE A 344 -11.81 1.86 -1.02
CA PHE A 344 -12.04 3.11 -1.75
C PHE A 344 -11.77 2.92 -3.25
N ALA A 345 -12.70 3.41 -4.07
CA ALA A 345 -12.60 3.35 -5.53
C ALA A 345 -11.85 4.58 -6.05
N VAL A 346 -10.80 4.37 -6.84
CA VAL A 346 -10.13 5.44 -7.59
C VAL A 346 -10.25 5.13 -9.08
N ARG A 347 -10.66 6.12 -9.87
CA ARG A 347 -10.71 6.00 -11.34
C ARG A 347 -9.30 5.90 -11.91
N GLN A 348 -9.07 4.93 -12.79
CA GLN A 348 -7.80 4.83 -13.50
C GLN A 348 -7.69 5.95 -14.55
N LEU A 349 -6.53 6.60 -14.67
CA LEU A 349 -6.28 7.53 -15.77
C LEU A 349 -6.02 6.73 -17.05
N TYR A 350 -6.66 7.14 -18.15
CA TYR A 350 -6.65 6.55 -19.50
C TYR A 350 -7.65 5.41 -19.80
N THR A 351 -8.54 5.06 -18.87
CA THR A 351 -9.74 4.26 -19.14
C THR A 351 -10.94 4.92 -18.45
N ASP A 352 -11.81 5.58 -19.21
CA ASP A 352 -12.90 6.41 -18.65
C ASP A 352 -13.99 5.60 -17.91
N GLN A 353 -13.84 4.28 -17.74
CA GLN A 353 -14.87 3.37 -17.22
C GLN A 353 -14.42 2.40 -16.12
N ASP A 354 -13.12 2.23 -15.86
CA ASP A 354 -12.64 1.25 -14.87
C ASP A 354 -12.32 1.91 -13.52
N GLU A 355 -13.11 1.57 -12.50
CA GLU A 355 -12.82 1.90 -11.10
C GLU A 355 -11.90 0.82 -10.51
N VAL A 356 -10.71 1.21 -10.05
CA VAL A 356 -9.84 0.33 -9.28
C VAL A 356 -10.25 0.41 -7.82
N LEU A 357 -10.71 -0.71 -7.27
CA LEU A 357 -11.02 -0.84 -5.85
C LEU A 357 -9.72 -1.07 -5.08
N PHE A 358 -9.38 -0.15 -4.17
CA PHE A 358 -8.35 -0.39 -3.18
C PHE A 358 -8.98 -0.88 -1.90
N ASP A 359 -8.64 -2.09 -1.47
CA ASP A 359 -8.98 -2.57 -0.14
C ASP A 359 -7.69 -2.84 0.64
N ALA A 360 -7.29 -1.90 1.48
CA ALA A 360 -6.18 -2.11 2.39
C ALA A 360 -6.27 -1.23 3.63
N ALA A 361 -5.83 -1.79 4.76
CA ALA A 361 -5.56 -1.04 5.98
C ALA A 361 -4.06 -0.69 6.07
N ARG A 362 -3.70 0.52 6.50
CA ARG A 362 -2.30 0.93 6.71
C ARG A 362 -2.12 1.70 8.02
N PRO A 363 -1.07 1.43 8.82
CA PRO A 363 -0.63 2.34 9.86
C PRO A 363 -0.22 3.70 9.30
N VAL A 364 -0.63 4.76 9.99
CA VAL A 364 -0.36 6.14 9.58
C VAL A 364 0.27 6.90 10.75
N ILE A 365 1.29 7.70 10.46
CA ILE A 365 1.85 8.73 11.33
C ILE A 365 1.54 10.08 10.70
N LEU A 366 0.94 10.98 11.47
CA LEU A 366 0.78 12.40 11.16
C LEU A 366 1.62 13.18 12.15
N ASN A 367 2.45 14.10 11.66
CA ASN A 367 3.10 15.06 12.54
C ASN A 367 2.90 16.51 12.08
N GLY A 368 2.91 17.43 13.03
CA GLY A 368 2.59 18.83 12.81
C GLY A 368 2.78 19.65 14.09
N ILE A 369 2.64 20.97 13.96
CA ILE A 369 2.82 21.89 15.08
C ILE A 369 1.51 22.11 15.84
N GLU A 370 0.40 22.25 15.10
CA GLU A 370 -0.94 22.51 15.62
C GLU A 370 -1.75 21.22 15.80
N ASP A 371 -2.95 21.30 16.40
CA ASP A 371 -3.91 20.20 16.45
C ASP A 371 -4.44 19.86 15.04
N ILE A 372 -3.73 18.94 14.39
CA ILE A 372 -3.94 18.51 13.00
C ILE A 372 -5.32 17.88 12.81
N VAL A 373 -5.78 17.12 13.82
CA VAL A 373 -6.99 16.30 13.75
C VAL A 373 -8.12 16.97 14.51
N THR A 374 -8.95 17.71 13.78
CA THR A 374 -10.14 18.38 14.33
C THR A 374 -11.43 17.57 14.17
N ARG A 375 -11.43 16.56 13.29
CA ARG A 375 -12.63 15.77 12.99
C ARG A 375 -12.80 14.63 14.01
N PRO A 376 -13.97 14.54 14.67
CA PRO A 376 -14.20 13.55 15.72
C PRO A 376 -14.01 12.09 15.27
N ASP A 377 -14.41 11.78 14.03
CA ASP A 377 -14.32 10.42 13.50
C ASP A 377 -12.85 9.96 13.41
N LEU A 378 -11.94 10.83 12.98
CA LEU A 378 -10.51 10.51 12.92
C LEU A 378 -9.89 10.52 14.33
N ALA A 379 -10.27 11.47 15.18
CA ALA A 379 -9.78 11.55 16.55
C ALA A 379 -10.09 10.28 17.35
N ASP A 380 -11.28 9.70 17.18
CA ASP A 380 -11.66 8.44 17.83
C ASP A 380 -10.87 7.21 17.36
N ARG A 381 -10.14 7.32 16.24
CA ARG A 381 -9.27 6.28 15.65
C ARG A 381 -7.79 6.63 15.79
N ALA A 382 -7.45 7.69 16.52
CA ALA A 382 -6.10 8.19 16.66
C ALA A 382 -5.51 7.90 18.05
N VAL A 383 -4.19 7.85 18.11
CA VAL A 383 -3.37 7.93 19.31
C VAL A 383 -2.64 9.26 19.25
N PHE A 384 -2.89 10.13 20.22
CA PHE A 384 -2.30 11.47 20.29
C PHE A 384 -1.10 11.46 21.22
N LEU A 385 0.00 12.08 20.79
CA LEU A 385 1.18 12.32 21.61
C LEU A 385 1.63 13.77 21.43
N THR A 386 1.79 14.46 22.56
CA THR A 386 2.31 15.83 22.59
C THR A 386 3.78 15.79 23.00
N LEU A 387 4.65 16.27 22.11
CA LEU A 387 6.10 16.28 22.33
C LEU A 387 6.54 17.70 22.74
N GLU A 388 7.17 17.82 23.90
CA GLU A 388 7.74 19.09 24.35
C GLU A 388 9.07 19.41 23.63
N PRO A 389 9.43 20.70 23.47
CA PRO A 389 10.75 21.09 22.98
C PRO A 389 11.88 20.46 23.79
N ILE A 390 12.92 19.98 23.10
CA ILE A 390 14.10 19.42 23.77
C ILE A 390 14.99 20.59 24.25
N PRO A 391 15.22 20.73 25.57
CA PRO A 391 16.13 21.75 26.12
C PRO A 391 17.53 21.60 25.55
N GLU A 392 18.27 22.71 25.47
CA GLU A 392 19.56 22.76 24.79
C GLU A 392 20.57 21.75 25.37
N GLU A 393 20.51 21.53 26.68
CA GLU A 393 21.39 20.62 27.43
C GLU A 393 21.10 19.14 27.15
N ARG A 394 19.90 18.83 26.64
CA ARG A 394 19.47 17.46 26.28
C ARG A 394 19.58 17.18 24.78
N ARG A 395 19.98 18.16 23.96
CA ARG A 395 20.14 17.97 22.52
C ARG A 395 21.33 17.06 22.23
N ARG A 396 21.13 16.13 21.31
CA ARG A 396 22.18 15.21 20.83
C ARG A 396 22.36 15.39 19.32
N PRO A 397 23.60 15.28 18.80
CA PRO A 397 23.83 15.27 17.35
C PRO A 397 23.06 14.12 16.69
N GLU A 398 22.42 14.40 15.55
CA GLU A 398 21.62 13.41 14.83
C GLU A 398 22.44 12.16 14.45
N ALA A 399 23.69 12.34 14.02
CA ALA A 399 24.58 11.23 13.66
C ALA A 399 24.85 10.28 14.85
N GLU A 400 25.03 10.83 16.06
CA GLU A 400 25.26 10.05 17.27
C GLU A 400 23.99 9.30 17.69
N LEU A 401 22.82 9.97 17.59
CA LEU A 401 21.52 9.36 17.86
C LEU A 401 21.28 8.16 16.94
N TRP A 402 21.49 8.32 15.63
CA TRP A 402 21.32 7.25 14.65
C TRP A 402 22.30 6.11 14.84
N ALA A 403 23.58 6.40 15.14
CA ALA A 403 24.57 5.36 15.40
C ALA A 403 24.17 4.50 16.63
N ALA A 404 23.73 5.15 17.71
CA ALA A 404 23.23 4.46 18.90
C ALA A 404 21.94 3.67 18.62
N PHE A 405 21.02 4.23 17.82
CA PHE A 405 19.78 3.55 17.44
C PHE A 405 20.06 2.31 16.60
N GLU A 406 20.90 2.40 15.56
CA GLU A 406 21.22 1.26 14.69
C GLU A 406 21.89 0.11 15.47
N ALA A 407 22.65 0.40 16.52
CA ALA A 407 23.23 -0.61 17.40
C ALA A 407 22.17 -1.39 18.21
N GLU A 408 21.12 -0.72 18.69
CA GLU A 408 20.05 -1.34 19.47
C GLU A 408 18.87 -1.83 18.63
N ARG A 409 18.73 -1.35 17.38
CA ARG A 409 17.61 -1.64 16.49
C ARG A 409 17.32 -3.14 16.29
N PRO A 410 18.31 -4.04 16.10
CA PRO A 410 18.10 -5.48 16.08
C PRO A 410 17.39 -6.02 17.33
N ARG A 411 17.81 -5.55 18.51
CA ARG A 411 17.30 -6.02 19.81
C ARG A 411 15.93 -5.43 20.13
N ILE A 412 15.70 -4.15 19.77
CA ILE A 412 14.38 -3.51 19.90
C ILE A 412 13.36 -4.26 19.03
N LEU A 413 13.72 -4.58 17.77
CA LEU A 413 12.84 -5.36 16.91
C LEU A 413 12.60 -6.77 17.49
N GLY A 414 13.64 -7.44 17.99
CA GLY A 414 13.51 -8.75 18.64
C GLY A 414 12.49 -8.75 19.80
N VAL A 415 12.55 -7.76 20.68
CA VAL A 415 11.60 -7.63 21.80
C VAL A 415 10.17 -7.37 21.32
N LEU A 416 9.99 -6.58 20.26
CA LEU A 416 8.67 -6.39 19.68
C LEU A 416 8.12 -7.72 19.11
N LEU A 417 8.98 -8.53 18.49
CA LEU A 417 8.59 -9.85 17.98
C LEU A 417 8.27 -10.83 19.12
N ASP A 418 9.02 -10.80 20.22
CA ASP A 418 8.71 -11.58 21.43
C ASP A 418 7.32 -11.22 21.99
N ALA A 419 6.97 -9.93 21.98
CA ALA A 419 5.64 -9.48 22.37
C ALA A 419 4.54 -9.91 21.38
N VAL A 420 4.84 -9.97 20.08
CA VAL A 420 3.92 -10.52 19.06
C VAL A 420 3.68 -12.01 19.27
N VAL A 421 4.71 -12.79 19.63
CA VAL A 421 4.59 -14.22 19.98
C VAL A 421 3.62 -14.38 21.14
N GLU A 422 3.79 -13.61 22.21
CA GLU A 422 2.88 -13.66 23.37
C GLU A 422 1.46 -13.21 22.99
N GLY A 423 1.35 -12.18 22.14
CA GLY A 423 0.09 -11.74 21.56
C GLY A 423 -0.65 -12.86 20.83
N LEU A 424 0.01 -13.56 19.90
CA LEU A 424 -0.58 -14.69 19.17
C LEU A 424 -1.05 -15.80 20.11
N LYS A 425 -0.30 -16.06 21.18
CA LYS A 425 -0.63 -17.07 22.19
C LYS A 425 -1.85 -16.71 23.02
N ARG A 426 -1.97 -15.45 23.45
CA ARG A 426 -3.03 -15.00 24.38
C ARG A 426 -4.27 -14.45 23.72
N LEU A 427 -4.19 -14.01 22.46
CA LEU A 427 -5.30 -13.35 21.76
C LEU A 427 -6.62 -14.14 21.80
N PRO A 428 -6.64 -15.49 21.62
CA PRO A 428 -7.90 -16.24 21.67
C PRO A 428 -8.65 -16.14 23.01
N ASP A 429 -7.91 -15.94 24.12
CA ASP A 429 -8.44 -15.88 25.49
C ASP A 429 -8.52 -14.43 26.03
N THR A 430 -8.16 -13.44 25.21
CA THR A 430 -8.10 -12.04 25.65
C THR A 430 -9.49 -11.41 25.60
N HIS A 431 -9.95 -10.91 26.74
CA HIS A 431 -11.24 -10.24 26.88
C HIS A 431 -11.10 -8.89 27.56
N LEU A 432 -11.76 -7.88 27.00
CA LEU A 432 -11.85 -6.54 27.59
C LEU A 432 -13.27 -6.31 28.12
N PRO A 433 -13.44 -5.80 29.35
CA PRO A 433 -14.76 -5.51 29.91
C PRO A 433 -15.58 -4.52 29.07
N ARG A 434 -14.89 -3.57 28.42
CA ARG A 434 -15.49 -2.59 27.52
C ARG A 434 -14.59 -2.41 26.30
N LEU A 435 -15.16 -2.61 25.11
CA LEU A 435 -14.43 -2.45 23.86
C LEU A 435 -14.36 -0.99 23.42
N PRO A 436 -13.16 -0.43 23.15
CA PRO A 436 -13.03 0.90 22.56
C PRO A 436 -13.39 0.86 21.06
N ARG A 437 -13.42 2.03 20.41
CA ARG A 437 -13.75 2.15 18.97
C ARG A 437 -12.80 1.32 18.09
N MET A 438 -11.53 1.25 18.45
CA MET A 438 -10.51 0.40 17.84
C MET A 438 -10.40 -0.93 18.62
N ALA A 439 -11.47 -1.72 18.63
CA ALA A 439 -11.60 -2.91 19.47
C ALA A 439 -10.48 -3.95 19.23
N ASP A 440 -10.26 -4.34 17.97
CA ASP A 440 -9.25 -5.35 17.63
C ASP A 440 -7.82 -4.89 17.92
N PHE A 441 -7.56 -3.58 17.80
CA PHE A 441 -6.28 -3.00 18.21
C PHE A 441 -6.09 -3.13 19.72
N ALA A 442 -7.12 -2.80 20.50
CA ALA A 442 -7.04 -2.89 21.96
C ALA A 442 -6.88 -4.34 22.43
N LEU A 443 -7.66 -5.29 21.87
CA LEU A 443 -7.52 -6.72 22.16
C LEU A 443 -6.11 -7.23 21.81
N TRP A 444 -5.58 -6.84 20.66
CA TRP A 444 -4.24 -7.22 20.23
C TRP A 444 -3.17 -6.75 21.21
N VAL A 445 -3.16 -5.45 21.55
CA VAL A 445 -2.12 -4.92 22.43
C VAL A 445 -2.26 -5.47 23.84
N THR A 446 -3.48 -5.64 24.36
CA THR A 446 -3.71 -6.31 25.65
C THR A 446 -3.20 -7.76 25.64
N ALA A 447 -3.33 -8.50 24.52
CA ALA A 447 -2.76 -9.84 24.41
C ALA A 447 -1.22 -9.82 24.46
N CYS A 448 -0.60 -8.81 23.83
CA CYS A 448 0.86 -8.64 23.83
C CYS A 448 1.42 -8.08 25.15
N GLU A 449 0.61 -7.35 25.93
CA GLU A 449 1.10 -6.43 26.97
C GLU A 449 1.97 -7.13 28.01
N THR A 450 1.63 -8.37 28.37
CA THR A 450 2.30 -9.13 29.44
C THR A 450 3.70 -9.59 29.11
N ALA A 451 4.11 -9.51 27.84
CA ALA A 451 5.51 -9.69 27.46
C ALA A 451 6.37 -8.47 27.80
N LEU A 452 5.75 -7.30 27.96
CA LEU A 452 6.44 -6.02 28.11
C LEU A 452 6.21 -5.39 29.50
N TRP A 453 5.00 -5.50 30.03
CA TRP A 453 4.55 -4.82 31.24
C TRP A 453 3.53 -5.67 32.03
N PRO A 454 3.21 -5.32 33.28
CA PRO A 454 2.10 -5.93 33.99
C PRO A 454 0.76 -5.72 33.26
N ALA A 455 -0.15 -6.69 33.41
CA ALA A 455 -1.49 -6.61 32.81
C ALA A 455 -2.24 -5.34 33.24
N GLY A 456 -2.96 -4.72 32.30
CA GLY A 456 -3.70 -3.47 32.50
C GLY A 456 -2.90 -2.19 32.27
N THR A 457 -1.58 -2.27 32.10
CA THR A 457 -0.72 -1.10 31.83
C THR A 457 -1.15 -0.36 30.56
N PHE A 458 -1.41 -1.10 29.48
CA PHE A 458 -1.89 -0.49 28.23
C PHE A 458 -3.29 0.10 28.38
N GLY A 459 -4.21 -0.63 29.03
CA GLY A 459 -5.58 -0.17 29.24
C GLY A 459 -5.66 1.17 29.98
N ALA A 460 -4.83 1.33 31.02
CA ALA A 460 -4.73 2.58 31.78
C ALA A 460 -4.21 3.75 30.91
N ALA A 461 -3.13 3.52 30.15
CA ALA A 461 -2.56 4.53 29.24
C ALA A 461 -3.56 4.91 28.12
N TYR A 462 -4.22 3.92 27.52
CA TYR A 462 -5.10 4.13 26.38
C TYR A 462 -6.44 4.78 26.75
N CYS A 463 -6.97 4.53 27.95
CA CYS A 463 -8.17 5.23 28.41
C CYS A 463 -7.84 6.68 28.81
N GLY A 464 -6.76 6.92 29.56
CA GLY A 464 -6.37 8.25 30.01
C GLY A 464 -6.20 9.25 28.86
N THR A 465 -5.43 8.89 27.83
CA THR A 465 -5.20 9.77 26.67
C THR A 465 -6.46 9.99 25.82
N ARG A 466 -7.39 9.01 25.78
CA ARG A 466 -8.65 9.20 25.05
C ARG A 466 -9.58 10.18 25.73
N ASP A 467 -9.58 10.22 27.06
CA ASP A 467 -10.39 11.17 27.81
C ASP A 467 -9.81 12.59 27.64
N GLU A 468 -8.48 12.75 27.69
CA GLU A 468 -7.79 14.02 27.40
C GLU A 468 -8.01 14.51 25.96
N ALA A 469 -7.88 13.64 24.96
CA ALA A 469 -8.08 14.01 23.56
C ALA A 469 -9.55 14.41 23.26
N VAL A 470 -10.51 13.79 23.96
CA VAL A 470 -11.92 14.17 23.86
C VAL A 470 -12.16 15.56 24.43
N GLU A 471 -11.54 15.90 25.57
CA GLU A 471 -11.62 17.26 26.12
C GLU A 471 -11.02 18.30 25.16
N GLY A 472 -9.85 18.02 24.56
CA GLY A 472 -9.24 18.92 23.57
C GLY A 472 -10.12 19.14 22.32
N VAL A 473 -10.76 18.08 21.81
CA VAL A 473 -11.71 18.19 20.68
C VAL A 473 -12.95 18.99 21.06
N ILE A 474 -13.44 18.86 22.30
CA ILE A 474 -14.57 19.65 22.80
C ILE A 474 -14.20 21.13 22.87
N GLU A 475 -12.98 21.47 23.31
CA GLU A 475 -12.50 22.85 23.36
C GLU A 475 -12.30 23.45 21.96
N ALA A 476 -11.86 22.64 21.00
CA ALA A 476 -11.66 23.08 19.62
C ALA A 476 -12.97 23.26 18.81
N ASP A 477 -14.07 22.58 19.18
CA ASP A 477 -15.38 22.79 18.56
C ASP A 477 -16.17 23.88 19.32
N PRO A 478 -16.39 25.07 18.73
CA PRO A 478 -17.09 26.17 19.40
C PRO A 478 -18.49 25.79 19.87
N ILE A 479 -19.20 24.90 19.17
CA ILE A 479 -20.53 24.45 19.59
C ILE A 479 -20.42 23.49 20.76
N ALA A 480 -19.48 22.55 20.73
CA ALA A 480 -19.24 21.63 21.82
C ALA A 480 -18.85 22.35 23.12
N ALA A 481 -17.86 23.24 23.03
CA ALA A 481 -17.42 24.07 24.15
C ALA A 481 -18.57 24.90 24.74
N THR A 482 -19.40 25.49 23.87
CA THR A 482 -20.54 26.31 24.32
C THR A 482 -21.64 25.45 24.93
N VAL A 483 -21.94 24.27 24.38
CA VAL A 483 -22.91 23.33 24.97
C VAL A 483 -22.42 22.88 26.35
N ARG A 484 -21.13 22.57 26.50
CA ARG A 484 -20.50 22.26 27.80
C ARG A 484 -20.69 23.42 28.78
N ALA A 485 -20.43 24.66 28.35
CA ALA A 485 -20.63 25.85 29.18
C ALA A 485 -22.10 26.06 29.57
N VAL A 486 -23.05 25.86 28.65
CA VAL A 486 -24.50 25.97 28.95
C VAL A 486 -24.96 24.91 29.94
N MET A 487 -24.43 23.69 29.83
CA MET A 487 -24.77 22.56 30.71
C MET A 487 -23.97 22.54 32.02
N ALA A 488 -22.92 23.36 32.17
CA ALA A 488 -22.14 23.42 33.41
C ALA A 488 -22.98 23.85 34.62
N GLU A 489 -24.01 24.68 34.38
CA GLU A 489 -24.94 25.17 35.41
C GLU A 489 -26.33 24.51 35.33
N ARG A 490 -26.52 23.50 34.47
CA ARG A 490 -27.84 22.91 34.18
C ARG A 490 -27.76 21.38 34.08
N THR A 491 -28.68 20.69 34.74
CA THR A 491 -28.82 19.23 34.61
C THR A 491 -29.57 18.83 33.33
N GLU A 492 -30.47 19.69 32.85
CA GLU A 492 -31.26 19.45 31.64
C GLU A 492 -31.52 20.76 30.88
N TRP A 493 -31.52 20.67 29.54
CA TRP A 493 -31.97 21.70 28.64
C TRP A 493 -32.94 21.10 27.62
N THR A 494 -34.09 21.74 27.38
CA THR A 494 -35.08 21.30 26.39
C THR A 494 -35.59 22.48 25.59
N GLY A 495 -35.68 22.33 24.26
CA GLY A 495 -36.22 23.38 23.39
C GLY A 495 -36.07 23.07 21.91
N THR A 496 -36.51 23.98 21.06
CA THR A 496 -36.34 23.87 19.60
C THR A 496 -34.90 24.16 19.19
N ALA A 497 -34.51 23.73 17.99
CA ALA A 497 -33.17 24.05 17.46
C ALA A 497 -32.93 25.56 17.29
N SER A 498 -33.99 26.36 17.14
CA SER A 498 -33.89 27.83 17.06
C SER A 498 -33.60 28.44 18.44
N GLU A 499 -34.31 27.97 19.46
CA GLU A 499 -34.10 28.40 20.85
C GLU A 499 -32.70 28.02 21.34
N LEU A 500 -32.23 26.81 21.00
CA LEU A 500 -30.88 26.36 21.34
C LEU A 500 -29.81 27.24 20.67
N LEU A 501 -30.01 27.60 19.39
CA LEU A 501 -29.06 28.43 18.66
C LEU A 501 -28.92 29.82 19.29
N GLY A 502 -30.03 30.40 19.74
CA GLY A 502 -30.04 31.66 20.48
C GLY A 502 -29.28 31.54 21.81
N ALA A 503 -29.63 30.54 22.62
CA ALA A 503 -28.99 30.31 23.92
C ALA A 503 -27.48 30.06 23.82
N LEU A 504 -27.04 29.31 22.81
CA LEU A 504 -25.61 29.10 22.54
C LEU A 504 -24.95 30.40 22.06
N GLY A 505 -25.61 31.18 21.21
CA GLY A 505 -25.08 32.46 20.72
C GLY A 505 -24.83 33.48 21.83
N GLU A 506 -25.74 33.54 22.82
CA GLU A 506 -25.59 34.39 24.00
C GLU A 506 -24.40 33.96 24.87
N MET A 507 -24.27 32.65 25.11
CA MET A 507 -23.18 32.09 25.92
C MET A 507 -21.80 32.22 25.26
N ALA A 508 -21.71 32.02 23.94
CA ALA A 508 -20.45 32.08 23.20
C ALA A 508 -19.91 33.51 23.02
N GLY A 509 -20.77 34.52 23.18
CA GLY A 509 -20.45 35.91 22.94
C GLY A 509 -20.38 36.28 21.45
N GLU A 510 -20.50 37.57 21.18
CA GLU A 510 -20.73 38.11 19.82
C GLU A 510 -19.61 37.78 18.82
N ARG A 511 -18.37 37.65 19.31
CA ARG A 511 -17.18 37.34 18.48
C ARG A 511 -17.18 35.92 17.96
N VAL A 512 -17.60 34.94 18.77
CA VAL A 512 -17.64 33.52 18.39
C VAL A 512 -18.91 33.22 17.59
N ALA A 513 -20.04 33.82 17.97
CA ALA A 513 -21.31 33.69 17.25
C ALA A 513 -21.27 34.27 15.82
N LYS A 514 -20.38 35.24 15.54
CA LYS A 514 -20.15 35.81 14.20
C LYS A 514 -19.06 35.08 13.39
N ALA A 515 -18.41 34.06 13.95
CA ALA A 515 -17.39 33.30 13.24
C ALA A 515 -18.01 32.49 12.08
N LYS A 516 -17.27 32.34 10.98
CA LYS A 516 -17.70 31.54 9.82
C LYS A 516 -17.96 30.06 10.17
N THR A 517 -17.37 29.60 11.28
CA THR A 517 -17.55 28.26 11.81
C THR A 517 -18.79 28.12 12.70
N TRP A 518 -19.52 29.20 13.02
CA TRP A 518 -20.77 29.12 13.77
C TRP A 518 -21.93 28.71 12.84
N PRO A 519 -22.89 27.87 13.29
CA PRO A 519 -24.06 27.51 12.50
C PRO A 519 -24.96 28.73 12.25
N ASP A 520 -25.23 28.98 10.97
CA ASP A 520 -26.06 30.07 10.47
C ASP A 520 -27.58 29.77 10.53
N SER A 521 -27.94 28.54 10.84
CA SER A 521 -29.33 28.09 10.86
C SER A 521 -29.58 26.99 11.90
N PRO A 522 -30.82 26.89 12.43
CA PRO A 522 -31.23 25.81 13.33
C PRO A 522 -31.00 24.40 12.76
N ARG A 523 -31.12 24.24 11.42
CA ARG A 523 -30.81 22.98 10.73
C ARG A 523 -29.32 22.66 10.74
N ALA A 524 -28.46 23.66 10.46
CA ALA A 524 -27.02 23.50 10.52
C ALA A 524 -26.55 23.15 11.95
N LEU A 525 -27.15 23.79 12.97
CA LEU A 525 -26.91 23.47 14.37
C LEU A 525 -27.28 22.01 14.68
N ALA A 526 -28.49 21.56 14.31
CA ALA A 526 -28.89 20.17 14.55
C ALA A 526 -27.98 19.15 13.84
N GLY A 527 -27.42 19.50 12.69
CA GLY A 527 -26.39 18.69 12.02
C GLY A 527 -25.07 18.63 12.79
N ARG A 528 -24.62 19.77 13.35
CA ARG A 528 -23.42 19.84 14.21
C ARG A 528 -23.60 19.10 15.52
N LEU A 529 -24.72 19.30 16.21
CA LEU A 529 -25.02 18.61 17.47
C LEU A 529 -25.04 17.09 17.31
N ARG A 530 -25.54 16.56 16.19
CA ARG A 530 -25.46 15.11 15.92
C ARG A 530 -24.02 14.60 15.79
N ARG A 531 -23.13 15.40 15.20
CA ARG A 531 -21.69 15.07 15.14
C ARG A 531 -21.03 15.22 16.51
N ALA A 532 -21.49 16.18 17.31
CA ALA A 532 -20.95 16.46 18.63
C ALA A 532 -21.43 15.51 19.73
N ALA A 533 -22.60 14.92 19.56
CA ALA A 533 -23.24 14.05 20.55
C ALA A 533 -22.34 12.88 21.00
N THR A 534 -21.52 12.33 20.08
CA THR A 534 -20.66 11.18 20.39
C THR A 534 -19.62 11.50 21.46
N PHE A 535 -19.02 12.69 21.43
CA PHE A 535 -18.00 13.09 22.39
C PHE A 535 -18.59 13.79 23.60
N LEU A 536 -19.69 14.56 23.44
CA LEU A 536 -20.40 15.14 24.58
C LEU A 536 -20.91 14.05 25.53
N ARG A 537 -21.34 12.90 24.99
CA ARG A 537 -21.74 11.74 25.81
C ARG A 537 -20.61 11.21 26.69
N LYS A 538 -19.35 11.31 26.25
CA LYS A 538 -18.20 10.82 27.02
C LYS A 538 -17.94 11.67 28.27
N ILE A 539 -18.26 12.97 28.21
CA ILE A 539 -18.20 13.87 29.37
C ILE A 539 -19.55 13.93 30.12
N GLY A 540 -20.42 12.95 29.90
CA GLY A 540 -21.71 12.85 30.58
C GLY A 540 -22.84 13.72 30.02
N ILE A 541 -22.66 14.37 28.86
CA ILE A 541 -23.70 15.19 28.22
C ILE A 541 -24.37 14.41 27.09
N GLU A 542 -25.60 13.95 27.31
CA GLU A 542 -26.41 13.28 26.28
C GLU A 542 -27.29 14.27 25.52
N ILE A 543 -27.40 14.08 24.20
CA ILE A 543 -28.29 14.85 23.33
C ILE A 543 -29.28 13.89 22.67
N ALA A 544 -30.57 14.12 22.90
CA ALA A 544 -31.68 13.43 22.28
C ALA A 544 -32.46 14.37 21.34
N PHE A 545 -32.95 13.81 20.23
CA PHE A 545 -33.78 14.53 19.26
C PHE A 545 -35.17 13.89 19.24
N GLU A 546 -36.13 14.57 19.86
CA GLU A 546 -37.48 14.06 20.08
C GLU A 546 -38.51 14.80 19.21
N ARG A 547 -39.73 14.25 19.14
CA ARG A 547 -40.88 14.93 18.52
C ARG A 547 -41.99 14.99 19.53
N GLU A 548 -42.42 16.19 19.90
CA GLU A 548 -43.48 16.41 20.88
C GLU A 548 -44.71 17.10 20.30
N GLY A 549 -45.86 16.83 20.93
CA GLY A 549 -47.16 17.42 20.63
C GLY A 549 -47.87 16.89 19.37
N ARG A 550 -49.14 17.31 19.19
CA ARG A 550 -49.96 16.97 18.01
C ARG A 550 -49.38 17.50 16.69
N ALA A 551 -48.56 18.55 16.73
CA ALA A 551 -47.89 19.16 15.58
C ALA A 551 -46.54 18.50 15.20
N ARG A 552 -46.08 17.50 15.97
CA ARG A 552 -44.79 16.79 15.78
C ARG A 552 -43.57 17.74 15.71
N THR A 553 -43.56 18.75 16.57
CA THR A 553 -42.47 19.72 16.65
C THR A 553 -41.18 19.02 17.06
N ARG A 554 -40.07 19.31 16.37
CA ARG A 554 -38.77 18.70 16.68
C ARG A 554 -38.14 19.42 17.87
N VAL A 555 -37.96 18.70 18.97
CA VAL A 555 -37.38 19.21 20.21
C VAL A 555 -36.00 18.56 20.40
N ILE A 556 -35.05 19.33 20.92
CA ILE A 556 -33.74 18.86 21.33
C ILE A 556 -33.75 18.83 22.85
N ARG A 557 -33.40 17.69 23.44
CA ARG A 557 -33.20 17.51 24.88
C ARG A 557 -31.72 17.24 25.12
N ILE A 558 -31.10 17.99 26.02
CA ILE A 558 -29.71 17.83 26.43
C ILE A 558 -29.71 17.55 27.92
N THR A 559 -29.11 16.45 28.36
CA THR A 559 -29.05 16.04 29.77
C THR A 559 -27.61 15.85 30.17
N ALA A 560 -27.20 16.48 31.28
CA ALA A 560 -25.94 16.20 31.93
C ALA A 560 -26.17 15.15 33.00
N ALA A 561 -25.47 14.03 32.93
CA ALA A 561 -25.44 13.07 34.02
C ALA A 561 -24.88 13.76 35.27
N SER A 562 -25.65 13.79 36.36
CA SER A 562 -25.09 14.17 37.64
C SER A 562 -23.94 13.21 37.95
N ALA A 563 -22.81 13.75 38.40
CA ALA A 563 -21.79 12.95 39.05
C ALA A 563 -22.39 12.41 40.36
N ASP A 564 -23.16 11.32 40.27
CA ASP A 564 -23.59 10.60 41.45
C ASP A 564 -22.33 9.93 42.07
N PRO A 565 -22.07 10.13 43.37
CA PRO A 565 -21.03 9.38 44.05
C PRO A 565 -21.42 7.90 43.99
N ALA A 566 -20.42 7.06 43.69
CA ALA A 566 -20.59 5.61 43.61
C ALA A 566 -21.43 5.08 44.79
N PRO A 567 -22.36 4.14 44.58
CA PRO A 567 -23.10 3.57 45.68
C PRO A 567 -22.10 2.85 46.60
N GLU A 568 -22.08 3.26 47.86
CA GLU A 568 -21.42 2.53 48.94
C GLU A 568 -21.85 1.07 48.87
N ARG A 569 -20.87 0.19 48.67
CA ARG A 569 -21.08 -1.26 48.75
C ARG A 569 -21.30 -1.61 50.22
N ASP A 570 -22.56 -1.63 50.62
CA ASP A 570 -22.96 -2.30 51.86
C ASP A 570 -22.67 -3.80 51.76
N GLY A 571 -22.12 -4.33 52.84
CA GLY A 571 -21.43 -5.62 52.88
C GLY A 571 -22.30 -6.82 52.55
N ALA A 572 -21.88 -7.59 51.54
CA ALA A 572 -22.37 -8.95 51.33
C ALA A 572 -21.52 -9.93 52.16
N GLN A 573 -22.07 -10.40 53.28
CA GLN A 573 -21.60 -11.62 53.95
C GLN A 573 -21.91 -12.87 53.09
N PRO A 574 -21.09 -13.93 53.20
CA PRO A 574 -21.14 -15.08 52.31
C PRO A 574 -22.20 -16.09 52.74
N SER A 575 -22.96 -16.61 51.77
CA SER A 575 -23.78 -17.81 51.93
C SER A 575 -23.32 -18.87 50.92
N VAL A 576 -22.85 -20.00 51.43
CA VAL A 576 -22.53 -21.24 50.69
C VAL A 576 -23.59 -22.29 51.08
N PRO A 577 -23.63 -23.46 50.43
CA PRO A 577 -24.35 -23.79 49.19
C PRO A 577 -25.61 -24.64 49.45
N SER A 578 -26.48 -24.79 48.46
CA SER A 578 -27.44 -25.91 48.44
C SER A 578 -27.25 -26.75 47.19
N ALA A 579 -27.13 -28.04 47.43
CA ALA A 579 -26.80 -29.07 46.47
C ALA A 579 -28.06 -29.62 45.75
N SER A 580 -27.82 -30.04 44.51
CA SER A 580 -28.32 -31.23 43.82
C SER A 580 -29.83 -31.47 43.67
N SER A 581 -30.29 -31.46 42.41
CA SER A 581 -31.10 -32.55 41.88
C SER A 581 -30.62 -32.95 40.49
N ALA A 582 -30.13 -34.19 40.36
CA ALA A 582 -30.06 -34.93 39.10
C ALA A 582 -31.51 -35.27 38.65
N LEU A 583 -31.92 -35.60 37.43
CA LEU A 583 -31.36 -36.31 36.26
C LEU A 583 -32.38 -36.06 35.11
N ARG A 584 -31.92 -35.89 33.85
CA ARG A 584 -32.28 -36.81 32.75
C ARG A 584 -31.63 -36.42 31.42
N SER A 585 -30.90 -37.40 30.91
CA SER A 585 -30.41 -37.57 29.55
C SER A 585 -31.51 -37.46 28.48
N LYS A 586 -31.17 -36.89 27.32
CA LYS A 586 -31.42 -37.55 26.02
C LYS A 586 -30.48 -37.00 24.95
N SER A 587 -29.89 -37.93 24.23
CA SER A 587 -28.83 -37.83 23.23
C SER A 587 -29.39 -37.74 21.80
N LYS A 588 -28.80 -36.82 21.00
CA LYS A 588 -28.53 -36.88 19.52
C LYS A 588 -29.73 -37.03 18.54
N PRO A 589 -29.60 -36.73 17.21
CA PRO A 589 -28.37 -36.54 16.42
C PRO A 589 -28.32 -35.33 15.45
N VAL A 590 -27.17 -35.28 14.78
CA VAL A 590 -26.62 -34.39 13.76
C VAL A 590 -27.26 -34.57 12.37
N ASN A 591 -27.37 -33.47 11.62
CA ASN A 591 -27.22 -33.27 10.15
C ASN A 591 -27.44 -31.76 9.92
N GLY A 592 -26.77 -30.98 9.08
CA GLY A 592 -26.00 -31.19 7.86
C GLY A 592 -26.38 -30.05 6.90
N SER A 593 -25.41 -29.18 6.57
CA SER A 593 -25.29 -28.25 5.41
C SER A 593 -26.51 -27.50 4.83
N ALA A 594 -26.43 -26.15 4.76
CA ALA A 594 -26.68 -25.34 3.54
C ALA A 594 -26.66 -23.82 3.83
N ALA A 595 -26.11 -23.05 2.88
CA ALA A 595 -25.95 -21.59 2.86
C ALA A 595 -27.27 -20.79 2.85
N PRO A 596 -27.28 -19.49 3.23
CA PRO A 596 -28.46 -18.65 3.08
C PRO A 596 -28.42 -17.88 1.75
N ASN A 597 -29.39 -18.19 0.87
CA ASN A 597 -29.73 -17.35 -0.28
C ASN A 597 -30.63 -16.16 0.12
N LEU A 598 -30.38 -15.08 -0.59
CA LEU A 598 -31.01 -13.76 -0.55
C LEU A 598 -32.54 -13.82 -0.70
N ARG A 599 -33.25 -13.05 0.13
CA ARG A 599 -34.69 -12.77 -0.02
C ARG A 599 -34.90 -11.51 -0.85
N THR A 600 -35.44 -11.67 -2.06
CA THR A 600 -36.21 -10.65 -2.76
C THR A 600 -37.68 -10.79 -2.36
N VAL A 601 -38.33 -9.68 -2.02
CA VAL A 601 -39.78 -9.59 -1.87
C VAL A 601 -40.27 -8.55 -2.87
N ALA A 602 -40.97 -9.03 -3.90
CA ALA A 602 -41.85 -8.21 -4.72
C ALA A 602 -43.27 -8.29 -4.13
N ASN A 603 -44.02 -7.20 -4.21
CA ASN A 603 -45.48 -7.26 -4.23
C ASN A 603 -46.02 -6.10 -5.08
N ASP A 604 -46.96 -6.49 -5.94
CA ASP A 604 -47.55 -5.80 -7.09
C ASP A 604 -48.57 -4.71 -6.73
N ALA A 605 -48.84 -3.82 -7.69
CA ALA A 605 -50.16 -3.26 -7.93
C ALA A 605 -50.33 -2.79 -9.40
N ASP A 606 -51.41 -3.29 -10.01
CA ASP A 606 -51.97 -3.07 -11.35
C ASP A 606 -52.26 -1.57 -11.69
N GLY A 607 -52.52 -1.08 -12.91
CA GLY A 607 -52.89 -1.63 -14.22
C GLY A 607 -53.02 -0.50 -15.29
N ARG A 608 -53.06 -0.92 -16.57
CA ARG A 608 -52.95 -0.27 -17.92
C ARG A 608 -53.99 0.85 -18.30
N PRO A 609 -54.09 1.33 -19.58
CA PRO A 609 -53.11 1.93 -20.54
C PRO A 609 -53.64 3.17 -21.33
N ASN A 610 -52.75 3.95 -21.99
CA ASN A 610 -52.91 4.75 -23.24
C ASN A 610 -51.87 5.90 -23.23
N ALA A 611 -51.26 6.39 -24.30
CA ALA A 611 -51.31 6.14 -25.73
C ALA A 611 -49.96 6.53 -26.37
N ALA A 612 -49.82 6.15 -27.62
CA ALA A 612 -48.64 6.17 -28.47
C ALA A 612 -48.11 7.57 -28.86
N VAL A 613 -46.81 7.60 -29.25
CA VAL A 613 -46.24 8.36 -30.41
C VAL A 613 -45.98 9.87 -30.16
N GLN A 614 -44.86 10.53 -30.50
CA GLN A 614 -43.80 10.32 -31.49
C GLN A 614 -42.56 11.22 -31.20
N THR A 615 -41.35 10.68 -31.42
CA THR A 615 -40.18 11.24 -32.17
C THR A 615 -39.54 12.62 -31.87
N VAL A 616 -38.20 12.65 -31.78
CA VAL A 616 -37.20 13.16 -32.79
C VAL A 616 -35.87 13.63 -32.13
N ARG A 617 -34.78 12.94 -32.54
CA ARG A 617 -33.39 13.36 -32.84
C ARG A 617 -32.69 14.57 -32.16
N ALA A 618 -31.57 14.23 -31.53
CA ALA A 618 -30.16 14.54 -31.84
C ALA A 618 -29.72 15.85 -32.56
N LYS A 619 -28.60 16.39 -32.00
CA LYS A 619 -27.51 17.26 -32.53
C LYS A 619 -27.68 18.80 -32.42
N PRO A 620 -26.61 19.63 -32.50
CA PRO A 620 -25.18 19.46 -32.18
C PRO A 620 -24.48 20.70 -31.53
N LEU A 621 -23.16 20.57 -31.28
CA LEU A 621 -22.15 21.60 -30.97
C LEU A 621 -22.22 22.90 -31.80
N LYS A 622 -21.83 24.03 -31.17
CA LYS A 622 -21.31 25.24 -31.83
C LYS A 622 -20.22 25.90 -31.01
N SER A 623 -19.08 26.13 -31.67
CA SER A 623 -18.00 27.07 -31.33
C SER A 623 -18.43 28.52 -31.56
N LYS A 624 -17.72 29.47 -30.92
CA LYS A 624 -17.50 30.83 -31.44
C LYS A 624 -16.30 31.50 -30.77
N ASP A 625 -15.35 31.90 -31.61
CA ASP A 625 -14.36 32.97 -31.36
C ASP A 625 -15.01 34.36 -31.41
N GLY A 626 -14.35 35.36 -30.80
CA GLY A 626 -14.67 36.79 -31.02
C GLY A 626 -14.16 37.78 -29.96
N THR A 627 -12.87 38.14 -30.07
CA THR A 627 -12.17 39.41 -29.77
C THR A 627 -12.89 40.63 -29.17
N ALA A 628 -12.25 41.27 -28.17
CA ALA A 628 -12.09 42.73 -28.04
C ALA A 628 -10.85 43.06 -27.18
N ALA A 629 -10.08 44.06 -27.62
CA ALA A 629 -8.82 44.54 -27.04
C ALA A 629 -8.98 45.96 -26.48
N ASP A 630 -8.09 46.32 -25.54
CA ASP A 630 -7.51 47.64 -25.18
C ASP A 630 -6.92 47.49 -23.76
N GLY A 631 -5.69 47.81 -23.37
CA GLY A 631 -4.58 48.56 -23.95
C GLY A 631 -3.94 49.41 -22.82
N ALA A 632 -2.69 49.13 -22.42
CA ALA A 632 -1.69 50.11 -21.93
C ALA A 632 -0.43 49.41 -21.38
N ASP A 633 0.71 49.80 -21.97
CA ASP A 633 2.09 49.36 -21.72
C ASP A 633 2.67 49.83 -20.37
N THR A 634 3.68 49.10 -19.88
CA THR A 634 5.01 49.70 -19.60
C THR A 634 6.09 48.62 -19.51
N LYS A 635 7.17 48.86 -20.25
CA LYS A 635 8.35 48.04 -20.48
C LYS A 635 9.28 48.03 -19.25
N ASP A 636 9.98 46.93 -19.00
CA ASP A 636 11.43 46.87 -19.23
C ASP A 636 12.03 45.46 -19.01
N GLN A 637 13.17 45.27 -19.66
CA GLN A 637 13.80 44.03 -20.12
C GLN A 637 14.71 43.29 -19.10
N PRO A 638 15.21 42.07 -19.44
CA PRO A 638 15.78 41.10 -18.52
C PRO A 638 17.31 41.17 -18.42
N GLN A 639 17.88 40.68 -17.31
CA GLN A 639 19.32 40.41 -17.20
C GLN A 639 19.62 38.93 -16.93
N SER A 640 20.09 38.28 -17.99
CA SER A 640 21.29 37.45 -18.10
C SER A 640 21.88 36.74 -16.87
N ALA A 641 22.06 35.43 -17.03
CA ALA A 641 23.03 34.59 -16.33
C ALA A 641 24.48 35.11 -16.43
N PRO A 642 25.37 34.60 -15.55
CA PRO A 642 26.65 34.14 -16.06
C PRO A 642 27.14 32.80 -15.48
N ALA A 643 27.71 32.03 -16.41
CA ALA A 643 29.01 31.35 -16.39
C ALA A 643 29.40 30.36 -15.27
N LYS A 644 29.64 29.15 -15.77
CA LYS A 644 30.56 28.12 -15.29
C LYS A 644 31.95 28.68 -14.99
N THR A 645 32.52 28.27 -13.86
CA THR A 645 33.97 28.09 -13.67
C THR A 645 34.21 26.72 -13.06
N GLY A 646 35.05 25.93 -13.72
CA GLY A 646 35.53 24.65 -13.21
C GLY A 646 36.81 24.84 -12.40
N TRP A 647 37.01 23.96 -11.42
CA TRP A 647 38.32 23.60 -10.90
C TRP A 647 38.38 22.08 -10.70
N SER A 648 39.54 21.54 -11.07
CA SER A 648 39.90 20.14 -11.09
C SER A 648 40.70 19.74 -9.84
N ALA A 649 40.68 18.43 -9.59
CA ALA A 649 41.68 17.61 -8.90
C ALA A 649 41.80 17.68 -7.36
N ARG A 650 41.33 16.63 -6.67
CA ARG A 650 42.16 15.55 -6.08
C ARG A 650 41.28 14.53 -5.34
N LEU A 651 41.68 13.25 -5.46
CA LEU A 651 41.16 11.99 -4.89
C LEU A 651 39.96 11.34 -5.59
#